data_AF-A0A958WL03-F1
#
_entry.id   AF-A0A958WL03-F1
#
_cell.length_a   1.000
_cell.length_b   1.000
_cell.length_c   1.000
_cell.angle_alpha   90.00
_cell.angle_beta   90.00
_cell.angle_gamma   90.00
#
_symmetry.space_group_name_H-M   'P 1'
#
loop_
_entity.id
_entity.type
_entity.pdbx_description
1 polymer ?
#
loop_
_entity_poly.entity_id
_entity_poly.type
_entity_poly.pdbx_seq_one_letter_code
_entity_poly.pdbx_strand_id
1 'polypeptide(L)'
;TDPLIEFTKMQALAEEAKQRLFKASLVIDDKEVKKNEDFYLWVAQLKQQPVANYEIVHQYMEEKKNEINRILHSVPLVYNDFTNAVGYYDKSVKKFMNISSTYSSLKNLYMLYDEKLDEKFTSLKSSYDSSLWYFERYKSKTDTFPLKGYSQKLDIRPVIIYRYDGLVSQVNFLTDDVKIWNYGAWVDSVRKVVNNEIVGVRKLLEINEERQNQALEKLASSKNAENLEVVEIDKSILFNLLRYDYNNPIVPLLKFKESKQKLLLDQANDTYYDTAQISIDRKLVFYNKMLYNIKDCDSLIAQFDMRFDPVRMQKYKGFLEKHYDGIDGSKQYMFNEKNDLRKELAIYGSLLKEGVQSIKPIDSIGNYTKYKYLRIPLTVEPPDSVEMTKGALYTTHILKTADEGYYLSGIYVPDKKTKNIKAYLARINEGKVVKWFNQYDIEIDSAGTDSNNSIEAVALTNEGVAIVIRSEQIEKGGVASTFVHVLQDGGQKMIRRLDTDLFPRNVLFAEEQNNFLICLSGTEKVLNNTEKNELRIVNLNGLGEQVWVYSDYKLGGYIGMVNTQRGILITRNKAVSTGNEAILTMVNTSGTKSNEKTIDLGSDLINRVYKLNDTNISLLGTGYFTIINSRLEKIYP
;
A
#
# COMPACT_ATOMS: atom_id res chain seq x y z
N THR A 1 22.92 70.04 9.48
CA THR A 1 23.49 68.71 9.76
C THR A 1 22.36 67.83 10.21
N ASP A 2 22.21 66.65 9.62
CA ASP A 2 21.13 65.74 9.97
C ASP A 2 21.47 64.99 11.28
N PRO A 3 20.63 65.05 12.33
CA PRO A 3 20.90 64.45 13.64
C PRO A 3 20.93 62.91 13.64
N LEU A 4 20.27 62.26 12.68
CA LEU A 4 20.16 60.80 12.61
C LEU A 4 21.17 60.19 11.65
N ILE A 5 21.55 60.91 10.59
CA ILE A 5 22.51 60.44 9.58
C ILE A 5 23.94 60.89 9.91
N GLU A 6 24.11 62.16 10.28
CA GLU A 6 25.42 62.79 10.52
C GLU A 6 25.65 63.04 12.03
N PHE A 7 25.20 62.12 12.89
CA PHE A 7 25.24 62.26 14.36
C PHE A 7 26.60 62.72 14.90
N THR A 8 27.69 62.05 14.52
CA THR A 8 29.05 62.38 14.98
C THR A 8 29.48 63.79 14.57
N LYS A 9 29.14 64.21 13.34
CA LYS A 9 29.43 65.55 12.83
C LYS A 9 28.59 66.60 13.56
N MET A 10 27.33 66.31 13.86
CA MET A 10 26.46 67.22 14.61
C MET A 10 26.95 67.40 16.05
N GLN A 11 27.36 66.32 16.72
CA GLN A 11 27.95 66.38 18.07
C GLN A 11 29.25 67.19 18.08
N ALA A 12 30.15 66.93 17.12
CA ALA A 12 31.41 67.68 17.00
C ALA A 12 31.17 69.19 16.77
N LEU A 13 30.24 69.54 15.87
CA LEU A 13 29.88 70.93 15.61
C LEU A 13 29.22 71.61 16.83
N ALA A 14 28.39 70.87 17.57
CA ALA A 14 27.76 71.38 18.78
C ALA A 14 28.78 71.63 19.91
N GLU A 15 29.74 70.72 20.10
CA GLU A 15 30.84 70.93 21.06
C GLU A 15 31.75 72.08 20.65
N GLU A 16 32.08 72.19 19.35
CA GLU A 16 32.86 73.32 18.85
C GLU A 16 32.11 74.66 19.04
N ALA A 17 30.81 74.69 18.73
CA ALA A 17 29.98 75.88 18.93
C ALA A 17 29.90 76.27 20.42
N LYS A 18 29.78 75.30 21.33
CA LYS A 18 29.83 75.52 22.78
C LYS A 18 31.15 76.14 23.21
N GLN A 19 32.29 75.63 22.72
CA GLN A 19 33.61 76.18 23.03
C GLN A 19 33.79 77.60 22.48
N ARG A 20 33.33 77.87 21.25
CA ARG A 20 33.39 79.20 20.64
C ARG A 20 32.53 80.21 21.39
N LEU A 21 31.31 79.83 21.79
CA LEU A 21 30.45 80.70 22.62
C LEU A 21 31.03 80.94 24.02
N PHE A 22 31.63 79.92 24.64
CA PHE A 22 32.32 80.10 25.90
C PHE A 22 33.47 81.11 25.78
N LYS A 23 34.31 80.97 24.77
CA LYS A 23 35.40 81.94 24.49
C LYS A 23 34.85 83.34 24.23
N ALA A 24 33.79 83.46 23.44
CA ALA A 24 33.13 84.74 23.17
C ALA A 24 32.60 85.40 24.46
N SER A 25 32.01 84.61 25.38
CA SER A 25 31.48 85.12 26.65
C SER A 25 32.54 85.66 27.62
N LEU A 26 33.81 85.32 27.39
CA LEU A 26 34.94 85.83 28.19
C LEU A 26 35.45 87.19 27.70
N VAL A 27 35.16 87.56 26.45
CA VAL A 27 35.73 88.76 25.80
C VAL A 27 34.70 89.81 25.44
N ILE A 28 33.44 89.44 25.25
CA ILE A 28 32.33 90.36 24.97
C ILE A 28 31.83 90.91 26.30
N ASP A 29 32.09 92.20 26.56
CA ASP A 29 31.58 92.96 27.70
C ASP A 29 30.90 94.26 27.22
N ASP A 30 30.30 95.02 28.14
CA ASP A 30 29.59 96.26 27.79
C ASP A 30 30.49 97.31 27.09
N LYS A 31 31.78 97.33 27.39
CA LYS A 31 32.73 98.24 26.75
C LYS A 31 33.03 97.81 25.32
N GLU A 32 33.15 96.51 25.10
CA GLU A 32 33.41 95.91 23.78
C GLU A 32 32.24 96.15 22.84
N VAL A 33 31.01 95.85 23.28
CA VAL A 33 29.79 96.02 22.45
C VAL A 33 29.59 97.49 22.07
N LYS A 34 29.82 98.43 23.00
CA LYS A 34 29.74 99.88 22.72
C LYS A 34 30.81 100.37 21.76
N LYS A 35 32.04 99.81 21.82
CA LYS A 35 33.14 100.21 20.94
C LYS A 35 32.95 99.68 19.52
N ASN A 36 32.29 98.53 19.38
CA ASN A 36 32.20 97.75 18.15
C ASN A 36 30.73 97.51 17.72
N GLU A 37 29.83 98.45 18.00
CA GLU A 37 28.37 98.29 17.86
C GLU A 37 27.94 97.75 16.48
N ASP A 38 28.58 98.25 15.41
CA ASP A 38 28.31 97.85 14.02
C ASP A 38 28.41 96.33 13.79
N PHE A 39 29.29 95.64 14.53
CA PHE A 39 29.48 94.18 14.41
C PHE A 39 28.35 93.37 15.07
N TYR A 40 27.56 93.99 15.94
CA TYR A 40 26.46 93.34 16.68
C TYR A 40 25.07 93.80 16.22
N LEU A 41 24.99 94.77 15.32
CA LEU A 41 23.75 95.34 14.80
C LEU A 41 22.78 94.26 14.27
N TRP A 42 23.31 93.19 13.67
CA TRP A 42 22.52 92.06 13.18
C TRP A 42 21.79 91.30 14.31
N VAL A 43 22.36 91.22 15.51
CA VAL A 43 21.71 90.60 16.69
C VAL A 43 20.55 91.49 17.15
N ALA A 44 20.75 92.80 17.17
CA ALA A 44 19.70 93.77 17.49
C ALA A 44 18.54 93.69 16.48
N GLN A 45 18.85 93.60 15.19
CA GLN A 45 17.85 93.41 14.13
C GLN A 45 17.03 92.13 14.31
N LEU A 46 17.67 91.01 14.66
CA LEU A 46 16.97 89.74 14.96
C LEU A 46 16.03 89.87 16.16
N LYS A 47 16.35 90.75 17.11
CA LYS A 47 15.54 91.06 18.30
C LYS A 47 14.62 92.26 18.12
N GLN A 48 14.54 92.82 16.91
CA GLN A 48 13.72 94.00 16.56
C GLN A 48 14.06 95.24 17.38
N GLN A 49 15.34 95.43 17.70
CA GLN A 49 15.86 96.57 18.45
C GLN A 49 16.71 97.48 17.54
N PRO A 50 16.66 98.82 17.72
CA PRO A 50 17.34 99.77 16.84
C PRO A 50 18.84 99.90 17.09
N VAL A 51 19.34 99.46 18.26
CA VAL A 51 20.71 99.63 18.76
C VAL A 51 21.17 98.31 19.35
N ALA A 52 22.43 97.94 19.12
CA ALA A 52 23.02 96.76 19.76
C ALA A 52 23.58 97.15 21.14
N ASN A 53 22.95 96.66 22.22
CA ASN A 53 23.48 96.79 23.57
C ASN A 53 23.93 95.43 24.12
N TYR A 54 24.72 95.47 25.19
CA TYR A 54 25.29 94.29 25.81
C TYR A 54 24.22 93.30 26.26
N GLU A 55 23.13 93.76 26.89
CA GLU A 55 22.03 92.89 27.35
C GLU A 55 21.42 92.05 26.21
N ILE A 56 21.20 92.65 25.03
CA ILE A 56 20.65 91.96 23.87
C ILE A 56 21.62 90.89 23.34
N VAL A 57 22.91 91.24 23.23
CA VAL A 57 23.96 90.32 22.76
C VAL A 57 24.14 89.17 23.75
N HIS A 58 24.20 89.47 25.05
CA HIS A 58 24.30 88.49 26.12
C HIS A 58 23.08 87.55 26.15
N GLN A 59 21.86 88.09 26.03
CA GLN A 59 20.65 87.27 25.97
C GLN A 59 20.69 86.32 24.76
N TYR A 60 21.09 86.81 23.59
CA TYR A 60 21.23 85.96 22.40
C TYR A 60 22.27 84.86 22.60
N MET A 61 23.40 85.17 23.23
CA MET A 61 24.44 84.18 23.55
C MET A 61 23.95 83.12 24.53
N GLU A 62 23.23 83.50 25.58
CA GLU A 62 22.64 82.56 26.54
C GLU A 62 21.53 81.70 25.90
N GLU A 63 20.70 82.27 25.02
CA GLU A 63 19.74 81.50 24.23
C GLU A 63 20.44 80.46 23.35
N LYS A 64 21.52 80.83 22.66
CA LYS A 64 22.31 79.90 21.80
C LYS A 64 23.04 78.85 22.61
N LYS A 65 23.58 79.20 23.78
CA LYS A 65 24.19 78.26 24.73
C LYS A 65 23.16 77.25 25.24
N ASN A 66 21.95 77.69 25.57
CA ASN A 66 20.85 76.80 25.96
C ASN A 66 20.42 75.88 24.81
N GLU A 67 20.35 76.39 23.58
CA GLU A 67 20.06 75.59 22.38
C GLU A 67 21.12 74.51 22.14
N ILE A 68 22.41 74.86 22.21
CA ILE A 68 23.52 73.92 22.04
C ILE A 68 23.55 72.88 23.17
N ASN A 69 23.34 73.29 24.42
CA ASN A 69 23.24 72.36 25.53
C ASN A 69 22.06 71.39 25.35
N ARG A 70 20.90 71.87 24.89
CA ARG A 70 19.77 70.99 24.54
C ARG A 70 20.15 69.99 23.45
N ILE A 71 20.86 70.42 22.40
CA ILE A 71 21.34 69.53 21.34
C ILE A 71 22.28 68.46 21.90
N LEU A 72 23.27 68.84 22.71
CA LEU A 72 24.26 67.92 23.28
C LEU A 72 23.63 66.89 24.23
N HIS A 73 22.54 67.23 24.93
CA HIS A 73 21.87 66.29 25.85
C HIS A 73 20.76 65.48 25.18
N SER A 74 19.93 66.09 24.32
CA SER A 74 18.74 65.46 23.76
C SER A 74 19.03 64.62 22.51
N VAL A 75 19.91 65.09 21.61
CA VAL A 75 20.18 64.39 20.33
C VAL A 75 20.79 63.00 20.56
N PRO A 76 21.75 62.77 21.48
CA PRO A 76 22.26 61.42 21.75
C PRO A 76 21.18 60.46 22.24
N LEU A 77 20.23 60.95 23.05
CA LEU A 77 19.14 60.14 23.57
C LEU A 77 18.14 59.73 22.48
N VAL A 78 17.89 60.61 21.51
CA VAL A 78 17.04 60.33 20.34
C VAL A 78 17.76 59.37 19.38
N TYR A 79 19.03 59.66 19.07
CA TYR A 79 19.86 58.85 18.18
C TYR A 79 20.05 57.42 18.70
N ASN A 80 20.29 57.26 20.01
CA ASN A 80 20.46 55.94 20.61
C ASN A 80 19.17 55.12 20.54
N ASP A 81 18.01 55.69 20.84
CA ASP A 81 16.73 54.97 20.74
C ASP A 81 16.41 54.62 19.29
N PHE A 82 16.64 55.53 18.34
CA PHE A 82 16.49 55.27 16.91
C PHE A 82 17.38 54.12 16.43
N THR A 83 18.68 54.20 16.75
CA THR A 83 19.67 53.18 16.35
C THR A 83 19.35 51.82 16.98
N ASN A 84 18.89 51.80 18.23
CA ASN A 84 18.44 50.57 18.88
C ASN A 84 17.19 50.00 18.21
N ALA A 85 16.20 50.83 17.87
CA ALA A 85 15.00 50.38 17.16
C ALA A 85 15.36 49.67 15.84
N VAL A 86 16.23 50.30 15.03
CA VAL A 86 16.74 49.74 13.78
C VAL A 86 17.53 48.45 14.02
N GLY A 87 18.47 48.46 14.98
CA GLY A 87 19.34 47.33 15.27
C GLY A 87 18.59 46.11 15.80
N TYR A 88 17.58 46.28 16.64
CA TYR A 88 16.74 45.19 17.12
C TYR A 88 15.81 44.64 16.03
N TYR A 89 15.32 45.49 15.13
CA TYR A 89 14.54 45.03 13.99
C TYR A 89 15.39 44.18 13.03
N ASP A 90 16.59 44.65 12.68
CA ASP A 90 17.56 43.90 11.86
C ASP A 90 17.91 42.53 12.49
N LYS A 91 18.13 42.49 13.81
CA LYS A 91 18.30 41.22 14.55
C LYS A 91 17.10 40.28 14.37
N SER A 92 15.88 40.83 14.39
CA SER A 92 14.65 40.05 14.20
C SER A 92 14.57 39.48 12.79
N VAL A 93 14.86 40.28 11.76
CA VAL A 93 14.93 39.84 10.36
C VAL A 93 15.96 38.71 10.21
N LYS A 94 17.17 38.87 10.76
CA LYS A 94 18.23 37.83 10.73
C LYS A 94 17.82 36.53 11.41
N LYS A 95 17.15 36.60 12.57
CA LYS A 95 16.64 35.42 13.27
C LYS A 95 15.54 34.73 12.48
N PHE A 96 14.60 35.49 11.91
CA PHE A 96 13.56 34.95 11.03
C PHE A 96 14.16 34.28 9.79
N MET A 97 15.14 34.92 9.14
CA MET A 97 15.89 34.35 8.02
C MET A 97 16.54 33.00 8.39
N ASN A 98 17.23 32.93 9.52
CA ASN A 98 17.85 31.68 10.00
C ASN A 98 16.80 30.56 10.16
N ILE A 99 15.66 30.84 10.79
CA ILE A 99 14.57 29.88 10.94
C ILE A 99 14.03 29.47 9.56
N SER A 100 13.74 30.42 8.69
CA SER A 100 13.20 30.19 7.34
C SER A 100 14.14 29.41 6.41
N SER A 101 15.45 29.49 6.65
CA SER A 101 16.46 28.72 5.93
C SER A 101 16.59 27.29 6.45
N THR A 102 16.32 27.08 7.75
CA THR A 102 16.40 25.76 8.39
C THR A 102 15.17 24.91 8.05
N TYR A 103 13.98 25.51 8.05
CA TYR A 103 12.73 24.80 7.80
C TYR A 103 12.16 25.17 6.44
N SER A 104 12.21 24.24 5.49
CA SER A 104 11.88 24.50 4.08
C SER A 104 10.41 24.86 3.82
N SER A 105 9.51 24.48 4.73
CA SER A 105 8.07 24.75 4.65
C SER A 105 7.46 24.95 6.04
N LEU A 106 6.30 25.62 6.08
CA LEU A 106 5.57 25.86 7.32
C LEU A 106 5.11 24.55 7.98
N LYS A 107 4.71 23.55 7.17
CA LYS A 107 4.37 22.21 7.65
C LYS A 107 5.57 21.51 8.30
N ASN A 108 6.76 21.62 7.70
CA ASN A 108 7.98 21.06 8.29
C ASN A 108 8.33 21.76 9.60
N LEU A 109 8.19 23.08 9.66
CA LEU A 109 8.39 23.87 10.87
C LEU A 109 7.45 23.44 12.00
N TYR A 110 6.18 23.18 11.70
CA TYR A 110 5.22 22.66 12.68
C TYR A 110 5.60 21.26 13.19
N MET A 111 5.94 20.34 12.29
CA MET A 111 6.25 18.94 12.65
C MET A 111 7.58 18.79 13.38
N LEU A 112 8.57 19.64 13.10
CA LEU A 112 9.88 19.66 13.76
C LEU A 112 9.93 20.61 14.96
N TYR A 113 8.77 21.12 15.41
CA TYR A 113 8.72 21.98 16.56
C TYR A 113 9.14 21.22 17.83
N ASP A 114 10.17 21.76 18.48
CA ASP A 114 10.75 21.32 19.74
C ASP A 114 11.07 22.54 20.63
N GLU A 115 11.61 22.28 21.82
CA GLU A 115 11.99 23.32 22.79
C GLU A 115 13.06 24.28 22.22
N LYS A 116 14.03 23.76 21.47
CA LYS A 116 15.10 24.55 20.84
C LYS A 116 14.55 25.53 19.80
N LEU A 117 13.55 25.13 19.02
CA LEU A 117 12.86 26.02 18.09
C LEU A 117 12.03 27.06 18.84
N ASP A 118 11.38 26.67 19.94
CA ASP A 118 10.61 27.62 20.75
C ASP A 118 11.50 28.69 21.41
N GLU A 119 12.71 28.33 21.84
CA GLU A 119 13.71 29.30 22.29
C GLU A 119 14.09 30.30 21.19
N LYS A 120 14.28 29.83 19.95
CA LYS A 120 14.54 30.71 18.79
C LYS A 120 13.35 31.64 18.54
N PHE A 121 12.11 31.17 18.69
CA PHE A 121 10.91 32.00 18.57
C PHE A 121 10.79 33.04 19.68
N THR A 122 11.06 32.65 20.93
CA THR A 122 11.13 33.59 22.07
C THR A 122 12.16 34.67 21.80
N SER A 123 13.34 34.28 21.32
CA SER A 123 14.43 35.20 20.99
C SER A 123 14.09 36.14 19.82
N LEU A 124 13.38 35.65 18.80
CA LEU A 124 12.87 36.44 17.68
C LEU A 124 11.84 37.48 18.17
N LYS A 125 10.81 37.01 18.89
CA LYS A 125 9.74 37.85 19.42
C LYS A 125 10.28 38.95 20.34
N SER A 126 11.17 38.60 21.27
CA SER A 126 11.81 39.55 22.17
C SER A 126 12.61 40.64 21.43
N SER A 127 13.31 40.30 20.34
CA SER A 127 14.01 41.31 19.53
C SER A 127 13.05 42.22 18.78
N TYR A 128 11.94 41.69 18.29
CA TYR A 128 10.90 42.47 17.63
C TYR A 128 10.20 43.43 18.60
N ASP A 129 9.77 42.93 19.77
CA ASP A 129 9.12 43.73 20.80
C ASP A 129 10.06 44.84 21.33
N SER A 130 11.36 44.53 21.46
CA SER A 130 12.38 45.54 21.82
C SER A 130 12.48 46.63 20.75
N SER A 131 12.43 46.28 19.47
CA SER A 131 12.46 47.28 18.38
C SER A 131 11.28 48.25 18.47
N LEU A 132 10.06 47.72 18.68
CA LEU A 132 8.87 48.54 18.87
C LEU A 132 9.00 49.45 20.09
N TRP A 133 9.48 48.91 21.22
CA TRP A 133 9.68 49.68 22.44
C TRP A 133 10.64 50.86 22.25
N TYR A 134 11.79 50.63 21.60
CA TYR A 134 12.74 51.70 21.30
C TYR A 134 12.19 52.69 20.28
N PHE A 135 11.40 52.24 19.30
CA PHE A 135 10.76 53.14 18.34
C PHE A 135 9.77 54.10 19.01
N GLU A 136 8.92 53.59 19.91
CA GLU A 136 7.99 54.43 20.69
C GLU A 136 8.73 55.45 21.59
N ARG A 137 9.86 55.04 22.19
CA ARG A 137 10.70 55.95 22.95
C ARG A 137 11.37 57.02 22.07
N TYR A 138 11.81 56.63 20.89
CA TYR A 138 12.30 57.56 19.88
C TYR A 138 11.22 58.58 19.51
N LYS A 139 9.99 58.13 19.21
CA LYS A 139 8.85 59.00 18.84
C LYS A 139 8.51 59.99 19.96
N SER A 140 8.33 59.51 21.19
CA SER A 140 8.02 60.38 22.34
C SER A 140 9.11 61.44 22.61
N LYS A 141 10.39 61.09 22.40
CA LYS A 141 11.49 62.07 22.50
C LYS A 141 11.49 63.06 21.35
N THR A 142 11.15 62.66 20.13
CA THR A 142 11.02 63.59 19.00
C THR A 142 9.82 64.52 19.12
N ASP A 143 8.77 64.14 19.86
CA ASP A 143 7.67 65.06 20.17
C ASP A 143 8.13 66.19 21.11
N THR A 144 9.05 65.89 22.04
CA THR A 144 9.65 66.87 22.96
C THR A 144 10.75 67.69 22.29
N PHE A 145 11.49 67.09 21.35
CA PHE A 145 12.56 67.72 20.57
C PHE A 145 12.36 67.44 19.07
N PRO A 146 11.54 68.25 18.37
CA PRO A 146 11.18 68.01 16.98
C PRO A 146 12.39 68.04 16.06
N LEU A 147 12.63 66.93 15.36
CA LEU A 147 13.65 66.86 14.33
C LEU A 147 13.04 67.31 13.00
N LYS A 148 13.63 68.33 12.38
CA LYS A 148 13.13 68.86 11.10
C LYS A 148 13.21 67.79 10.02
N GLY A 149 12.08 67.51 9.36
CA GLY A 149 12.00 66.56 8.25
C GLY A 149 11.75 65.09 8.65
N TYR A 150 11.45 64.82 9.92
CA TYR A 150 11.23 63.46 10.43
C TYR A 150 9.85 63.33 11.07
N SER A 151 8.98 62.48 10.49
CA SER A 151 7.63 62.21 11.01
C SER A 151 7.24 60.72 10.93
N GLN A 152 8.23 59.83 11.11
CA GLN A 152 8.10 58.40 10.82
C GLN A 152 6.95 57.70 11.53
N LYS A 153 6.24 56.84 10.81
CA LYS A 153 5.19 55.97 11.33
C LYS A 153 5.49 54.54 10.91
N LEU A 154 5.13 53.57 11.75
CA LEU A 154 5.26 52.16 11.42
C LEU A 154 3.99 51.66 10.72
N ASP A 155 4.15 51.15 9.49
CA ASP A 155 3.17 50.28 8.82
C ASP A 155 3.52 48.83 9.16
N ILE A 156 2.81 48.25 10.12
CA ILE A 156 3.03 46.89 10.62
C ILE A 156 2.24 45.88 9.79
N ARG A 157 2.95 45.05 9.03
CA ARG A 157 2.39 44.07 8.10
C ARG A 157 2.40 42.65 8.67
N PRO A 158 1.34 41.85 8.46
CA PRO A 158 1.32 40.45 8.90
C PRO A 158 2.19 39.58 8.00
N VAL A 159 2.81 38.54 8.56
CA VAL A 159 3.48 37.49 7.77
C VAL A 159 2.44 36.41 7.44
N ILE A 160 1.96 36.38 6.20
CA ILE A 160 0.91 35.46 5.74
C ILE A 160 1.54 34.28 5.00
N ILE A 161 2.44 34.56 4.05
CA ILE A 161 3.08 33.56 3.20
C ILE A 161 4.50 33.31 3.72
N TYR A 162 4.68 32.16 4.38
CA TYR A 162 5.98 31.75 4.92
C TYR A 162 7.06 31.70 3.82
N ARG A 163 8.22 32.32 4.09
CA ARG A 163 9.37 32.51 3.17
C ARG A 163 9.16 33.47 2.00
N TYR A 164 8.00 34.12 1.91
CA TYR A 164 7.81 35.25 0.98
C TYR A 164 7.71 36.55 1.77
N ASP A 165 6.86 36.54 2.80
CA ASP A 165 6.75 37.62 3.75
C ASP A 165 7.83 37.51 4.83
N GLY A 166 8.22 38.64 5.43
CA GLY A 166 9.25 38.68 6.49
C GLY A 166 10.70 38.57 6.00
N LEU A 167 10.94 38.36 4.70
CA LEU A 167 12.27 38.39 4.12
C LEU A 167 12.53 39.75 3.47
N VAL A 168 13.35 40.58 4.11
CA VAL A 168 13.77 41.89 3.61
C VAL A 168 15.26 42.06 3.80
N SER A 169 15.96 42.61 2.81
CA SER A 169 17.41 42.85 2.91
C SER A 169 17.71 43.99 3.86
N GLN A 170 16.97 45.10 3.77
CA GLN A 170 17.06 46.27 4.64
C GLN A 170 15.70 46.99 4.70
N VAL A 171 15.33 47.48 5.88
CA VAL A 171 14.20 48.41 6.05
C VAL A 171 14.76 49.79 6.32
N ASN A 172 14.30 50.78 5.55
CA ASN A 172 14.69 52.16 5.75
C ASN A 172 13.82 52.81 6.83
N PHE A 173 14.39 53.09 8.01
CA PHE A 173 13.71 53.78 9.11
C PHE A 173 13.79 55.32 9.01
N LEU A 174 14.44 55.86 7.97
CA LEU A 174 14.55 57.30 7.74
C LEU A 174 13.38 57.86 6.91
N THR A 175 12.51 57.01 6.34
CA THR A 175 11.31 57.44 5.61
C THR A 175 10.13 57.65 6.53
N ASP A 176 9.21 58.54 6.17
CA ASP A 176 8.01 58.80 6.98
C ASP A 176 7.07 57.58 7.11
N ASP A 177 7.05 56.70 6.12
CA ASP A 177 6.26 55.45 6.12
C ASP A 177 7.19 54.24 6.18
N VAL A 178 7.46 53.75 7.40
CA VAL A 178 8.38 52.64 7.66
C VAL A 178 7.61 51.33 7.69
N LYS A 179 7.82 50.49 6.67
CA LYS A 179 7.15 49.21 6.52
C LYS A 179 7.90 48.10 7.23
N ILE A 180 7.29 47.50 8.25
CA ILE A 180 7.87 46.40 9.01
C ILE A 180 6.92 45.19 9.07
N TRP A 181 7.48 44.00 9.27
CA TRP A 181 6.75 42.76 9.42
C TRP A 181 6.53 42.43 10.89
N ASN A 182 5.34 41.92 11.21
CA ASN A 182 4.95 41.54 12.57
C ASN A 182 5.42 40.13 12.92
N TYR A 183 6.70 40.00 13.29
CA TYR A 183 7.24 38.70 13.69
C TYR A 183 6.63 38.18 15.00
N GLY A 184 6.20 39.07 15.91
CA GLY A 184 5.56 38.68 17.17
C GLY A 184 4.24 37.94 16.93
N ALA A 185 3.33 38.52 16.14
CA ALA A 185 2.05 37.89 15.80
C ALA A 185 2.25 36.59 15.00
N TRP A 186 3.26 36.54 14.12
CA TRP A 186 3.60 35.31 13.39
C TRP A 186 4.03 34.19 14.34
N VAL A 187 4.95 34.46 15.27
CA VAL A 187 5.39 33.48 16.30
C VAL A 187 4.19 32.96 17.10
N ASP A 188 3.30 33.85 17.54
CA ASP A 188 2.12 33.46 18.32
C ASP A 188 1.16 32.58 17.51
N SER A 189 0.99 32.87 16.22
CA SER A 189 0.17 32.06 15.32
C SER A 189 0.75 30.64 15.13
N VAL A 190 2.07 30.52 15.00
CA VAL A 190 2.76 29.23 14.88
C VAL A 190 2.58 28.41 16.16
N ARG A 191 2.83 29.02 17.33
CA ARG A 191 2.64 28.38 18.65
C ARG A 191 1.20 27.88 18.83
N LYS A 192 0.22 28.68 18.41
CA LYS A 192 -1.20 28.29 18.47
C LYS A 192 -1.49 27.03 17.65
N VAL A 193 -1.00 26.95 16.40
CA VAL A 193 -1.18 25.75 15.56
C VAL A 193 -0.48 24.54 16.16
N VAL A 194 0.74 24.71 16.66
CA VAL A 194 1.49 23.61 17.29
C VAL A 194 0.75 23.08 18.51
N ASN A 195 0.32 23.95 19.42
CA ASN A 195 -0.36 23.56 20.66
C ASN A 195 -1.74 22.95 20.42
N ASN A 196 -2.49 23.48 19.45
CA ASN A 196 -3.86 23.03 19.20
C ASN A 196 -3.91 21.78 18.31
N GLU A 197 -3.00 21.64 17.34
CA GLU A 197 -3.07 20.59 16.33
C GLU A 197 -1.93 19.58 16.50
N ILE A 198 -0.67 20.01 16.45
CA ILE A 198 0.48 19.10 16.39
C ILE A 198 0.65 18.28 17.67
N VAL A 199 0.52 18.91 18.84
CA VAL A 199 0.58 18.21 20.13
C VAL A 199 -0.52 17.16 20.23
N GLY A 200 -1.74 17.48 19.77
CA GLY A 200 -2.85 16.53 19.72
C GLY A 200 -2.56 15.34 18.81
N VAL A 201 -2.01 15.58 17.62
CA VAL A 201 -1.62 14.51 16.67
C VAL A 201 -0.55 13.59 17.27
N ARG A 202 0.48 14.16 17.91
CA ARG A 202 1.55 13.37 18.58
C ARG A 202 0.96 12.50 19.69
N LYS A 203 0.08 13.05 20.52
CA LYS A 203 -0.58 12.29 21.59
C LYS A 203 -1.47 11.15 21.05
N LEU A 204 -2.27 11.42 20.01
CA LEU A 204 -3.10 10.39 19.40
C LEU A 204 -2.25 9.27 18.78
N LEU A 205 -1.12 9.62 18.15
CA LEU A 205 -0.17 8.66 17.61
C LEU A 205 0.39 7.73 18.70
N GLU A 206 0.81 8.28 19.85
CA GLU A 206 1.29 7.49 20.99
C GLU A 206 0.20 6.55 21.54
N ILE A 207 -1.02 7.07 21.75
CA ILE A 207 -2.14 6.25 22.26
C ILE A 207 -2.45 5.10 21.31
N ASN A 208 -2.47 5.35 20.00
CA ASN A 208 -2.76 4.32 19.01
C ASN A 208 -1.68 3.23 19.01
N GLU A 209 -0.41 3.62 19.06
CA GLU A 209 0.73 2.72 19.13
C GLU A 209 0.70 1.85 20.38
N GLU A 210 0.42 2.42 21.55
CA GLU A 210 0.25 1.66 22.80
C GLU A 210 -0.89 0.65 22.69
N ARG A 211 -2.03 1.04 22.10
CA ARG A 211 -3.16 0.13 21.87
C ARG A 211 -2.80 -1.01 20.91
N GLN A 212 -2.09 -0.72 19.82
CA GLN A 212 -1.66 -1.72 18.85
C GLN A 212 -0.62 -2.68 19.45
N ASN A 213 0.33 -2.18 20.25
CA ASN A 213 1.31 -3.02 20.94
C ASN A 213 0.65 -3.98 21.93
N GLN A 214 -0.26 -3.46 22.76
CA GLN A 214 -1.03 -4.29 23.69
C GLN A 214 -1.87 -5.36 22.97
N ALA A 215 -2.47 -5.01 21.82
CA ALA A 215 -3.23 -5.96 21.02
C ALA A 215 -2.33 -7.05 20.42
N LEU A 216 -1.16 -6.69 19.88
CA LEU A 216 -0.17 -7.63 19.36
C LEU A 216 0.35 -8.57 20.45
N GLU A 217 0.65 -8.08 21.65
CA GLU A 217 1.09 -8.90 22.78
C GLU A 217 0.00 -9.89 23.23
N LYS A 218 -1.25 -9.44 23.31
CA LYS A 218 -2.40 -10.30 23.63
C LYS A 218 -2.61 -11.38 22.56
N LEU A 219 -2.50 -11.02 21.28
CA LEU A 219 -2.66 -11.96 20.16
C LEU A 219 -1.51 -12.97 20.11
N ALA A 220 -0.27 -12.54 20.36
CA ALA A 220 0.89 -13.42 20.36
C ALA A 220 0.91 -14.41 21.55
N SER A 221 0.28 -14.05 22.67
CA SER A 221 0.23 -14.88 23.88
C SER A 221 -1.04 -15.75 23.99
N SER A 222 -2.13 -15.37 23.31
CA SER A 222 -3.38 -16.13 23.36
C SER A 222 -3.34 -17.37 22.46
N LYS A 223 -3.83 -18.48 22.99
CA LYS A 223 -4.11 -19.70 22.21
C LYS A 223 -5.54 -19.77 21.67
N ASN A 224 -6.42 -18.89 22.15
CA ASN A 224 -7.83 -18.85 21.77
C ASN A 224 -8.15 -17.48 21.13
N ALA A 225 -8.74 -17.51 19.94
CA ALA A 225 -9.15 -16.31 19.22
C ALA A 225 -10.48 -15.73 19.70
N GLU A 226 -11.22 -16.44 20.55
CA GLU A 226 -12.53 -16.01 21.05
C GLU A 226 -12.38 -14.70 21.86
N ASN A 227 -13.04 -13.66 21.39
CA ASN A 227 -13.04 -12.28 21.92
C ASN A 227 -11.79 -11.43 21.63
N LEU A 228 -10.94 -11.84 20.67
CA LEU A 228 -9.85 -10.99 20.18
C LEU A 228 -10.28 -10.21 18.94
N GLU A 229 -10.05 -8.90 18.96
CA GLU A 229 -10.36 -8.00 17.85
C GLU A 229 -9.11 -7.27 17.38
N VAL A 230 -9.09 -6.95 16.08
CA VAL A 230 -8.03 -6.15 15.48
C VAL A 230 -8.24 -4.69 15.87
N VAL A 231 -7.20 -4.07 16.42
CA VAL A 231 -7.18 -2.63 16.67
C VAL A 231 -6.81 -1.91 15.39
N GLU A 232 -7.85 -1.42 14.70
CA GLU A 232 -7.71 -0.57 13.52
C GLU A 232 -7.13 0.82 13.88
N ILE A 233 -6.39 1.39 12.95
CA ILE A 233 -5.90 2.76 13.09
C ILE A 233 -7.07 3.74 12.96
N ASP A 234 -7.16 4.68 13.89
CA ASP A 234 -8.15 5.76 13.78
C ASP A 234 -7.92 6.59 12.50
N LYS A 235 -8.97 6.71 11.68
CA LYS A 235 -8.98 7.52 10.46
C LYS A 235 -8.60 8.99 10.73
N SER A 236 -8.93 9.50 11.92
CA SER A 236 -8.57 10.86 12.34
C SER A 236 -7.05 11.04 12.42
N ILE A 237 -6.32 10.04 12.91
CA ILE A 237 -4.86 10.03 12.99
C ILE A 237 -4.26 10.03 11.59
N LEU A 238 -4.75 9.16 10.71
CA LEU A 238 -4.29 9.08 9.32
C LEU A 238 -4.50 10.40 8.58
N PHE A 239 -5.71 10.98 8.70
CA PHE A 239 -6.04 12.26 8.07
C PHE A 239 -5.14 13.39 8.56
N ASN A 240 -4.95 13.51 9.88
CA ASN A 240 -4.15 14.57 10.46
C ASN A 240 -2.65 14.41 10.13
N LEU A 241 -2.10 13.19 10.18
CA LEU A 241 -0.72 12.93 9.77
C LEU A 241 -0.50 13.29 8.29
N LEU A 242 -1.39 12.84 7.41
CA LEU A 242 -1.26 13.09 5.97
C LEU A 242 -1.47 14.58 5.59
N ARG A 243 -2.21 15.34 6.40
CA ARG A 243 -2.36 16.80 6.23
C ARG A 243 -1.02 17.52 6.35
N TYR A 244 -0.16 17.08 7.27
CA TYR A 244 1.14 17.70 7.57
C TYR A 244 2.32 17.02 6.88
N ASP A 245 2.26 15.70 6.71
CA ASP A 245 3.29 14.90 6.04
C ASP A 245 2.67 13.76 5.22
N TYR A 246 2.46 14.02 3.92
CA TYR A 246 1.79 13.10 3.01
C TYR A 246 2.60 11.81 2.76
N ASN A 247 3.93 11.89 2.73
CA ASN A 247 4.80 10.76 2.40
C ASN A 247 5.54 10.25 3.65
N ASN A 248 4.83 10.17 4.78
CA ASN A 248 5.42 9.72 6.02
C ASN A 248 5.52 8.17 6.08
N PRO A 249 6.61 7.63 6.65
CA PRO A 249 6.79 6.19 6.85
C PRO A 249 6.06 5.66 8.10
N ILE A 250 5.53 6.50 8.98
CA ILE A 250 4.80 6.05 10.18
C ILE A 250 3.47 5.36 9.79
N VAL A 251 2.77 5.87 8.77
CA VAL A 251 1.52 5.28 8.28
C VAL A 251 1.68 3.81 7.84
N PRO A 252 2.62 3.43 6.96
CA PRO A 252 2.80 2.02 6.61
C PRO A 252 3.22 1.15 7.80
N LEU A 253 3.98 1.70 8.76
CA LEU A 253 4.34 0.99 10.00
C LEU A 253 3.12 0.69 10.89
N LEU A 254 2.22 1.66 11.10
CA LEU A 254 0.98 1.42 11.87
C LEU A 254 0.06 0.42 11.14
N LYS A 255 -0.02 0.53 9.80
CA LYS A 255 -0.83 -0.39 8.99
C LYS A 255 -0.26 -1.80 9.00
N PHE A 256 1.05 -1.92 9.01
CA PHE A 256 1.73 -3.20 9.16
C PHE A 256 1.29 -3.88 10.46
N LYS A 257 1.24 -3.15 11.58
CA LYS A 257 0.77 -3.71 12.85
C LYS A 257 -0.68 -4.16 12.82
N GLU A 258 -1.56 -3.38 12.22
CA GLU A 258 -2.97 -3.77 12.00
C GLU A 258 -3.05 -5.08 11.19
N SER A 259 -2.30 -5.16 10.08
CA SER A 259 -2.24 -6.37 9.25
C SER A 259 -1.62 -7.56 9.98
N LYS A 260 -0.60 -7.33 10.81
CA LYS A 260 0.03 -8.36 11.65
C LYS A 260 -0.94 -8.89 12.71
N GLN A 261 -1.72 -8.02 13.34
CA GLN A 261 -2.78 -8.45 14.27
C GLN A 261 -3.78 -9.38 13.57
N LYS A 262 -4.21 -9.04 12.35
CA LYS A 262 -5.10 -9.89 11.55
C LYS A 262 -4.47 -11.24 11.22
N LEU A 263 -3.19 -11.25 10.85
CA LEU A 263 -2.43 -12.49 10.62
C LEU A 263 -2.41 -13.37 11.88
N LEU A 264 -2.03 -12.81 13.03
CA LEU A 264 -2.00 -13.54 14.30
C LEU A 264 -3.39 -14.03 14.73
N LEU A 265 -4.44 -13.23 14.51
CA LEU A 265 -5.81 -13.63 14.81
C LEU A 265 -6.24 -14.81 13.95
N ASP A 266 -5.95 -14.75 12.65
CA ASP A 266 -6.24 -15.86 11.75
C ASP A 266 -5.42 -17.13 12.11
N GLN A 267 -4.18 -16.98 12.58
CA GLN A 267 -3.36 -18.07 13.10
C GLN A 267 -3.90 -18.64 14.41
N ALA A 268 -4.42 -17.81 15.33
CA ALA A 268 -5.05 -18.30 16.54
C ALA A 268 -6.33 -19.12 16.25
N ASN A 269 -7.04 -18.76 15.17
CA ASN A 269 -8.17 -19.53 14.65
C ASN A 269 -7.75 -20.87 13.99
N ASP A 270 -6.45 -21.13 13.78
CA ASP A 270 -5.91 -22.36 13.18
C ASP A 270 -6.14 -23.60 14.05
N THR A 271 -6.35 -23.42 15.37
CA THR A 271 -6.57 -24.55 16.30
C THR A 271 -7.79 -25.40 15.90
N TYR A 272 -8.72 -24.84 15.12
CA TYR A 272 -9.77 -25.60 14.47
C TYR A 272 -9.23 -26.50 13.35
N TYR A 273 -8.43 -25.94 12.43
CA TYR A 273 -8.02 -26.55 11.14
C TYR A 273 -6.95 -27.65 11.25
N ASP A 274 -6.14 -27.67 12.32
CA ASP A 274 -5.11 -28.70 12.50
C ASP A 274 -5.65 -30.03 13.10
N THR A 275 -6.96 -30.14 13.32
CA THR A 275 -7.57 -31.41 13.75
C THR A 275 -7.58 -32.44 12.61
N ALA A 276 -7.37 -33.72 12.93
CA ALA A 276 -7.38 -34.82 11.96
C ALA A 276 -8.75 -35.03 11.28
N GLN A 277 -9.81 -34.39 11.78
CA GLN A 277 -11.20 -34.54 11.29
C GLN A 277 -11.58 -33.55 10.18
N ILE A 278 -10.78 -32.52 9.92
CA ILE A 278 -11.10 -31.52 8.91
C ILE A 278 -10.58 -31.94 7.54
N SER A 279 -11.44 -31.78 6.52
CA SER A 279 -11.09 -32.10 5.14
C SER A 279 -9.86 -31.34 4.68
N ILE A 280 -9.03 -32.00 3.88
CA ILE A 280 -7.81 -31.42 3.31
C ILE A 280 -8.09 -30.11 2.57
N ASP A 281 -9.24 -30.00 1.90
CA ASP A 281 -9.65 -28.80 1.16
C ASP A 281 -9.75 -27.56 2.06
N ARG A 282 -10.32 -27.72 3.25
CA ARG A 282 -10.43 -26.62 4.22
C ARG A 282 -9.06 -26.19 4.72
N LYS A 283 -8.16 -27.14 4.98
CA LYS A 283 -6.76 -26.85 5.36
C LYS A 283 -6.03 -26.07 4.26
N LEU A 284 -6.21 -26.48 3.01
CA LEU A 284 -5.60 -25.80 1.86
C LEU A 284 -6.11 -24.37 1.66
N VAL A 285 -7.42 -24.14 1.84
CA VAL A 285 -8.00 -22.78 1.82
C VAL A 285 -7.41 -21.91 2.92
N PHE A 286 -7.23 -22.46 4.11
CA PHE A 286 -6.62 -21.77 5.24
C PHE A 286 -5.16 -21.40 4.97
N TYR A 287 -4.30 -22.35 4.59
CA TYR A 287 -2.88 -22.09 4.29
C TYR A 287 -2.72 -21.04 3.19
N ASN A 288 -3.59 -21.09 2.18
CA ASN A 288 -3.65 -20.08 1.14
C ASN A 288 -3.98 -18.68 1.69
N LYS A 289 -5.00 -18.56 2.54
CA LYS A 289 -5.35 -17.30 3.21
C LYS A 289 -4.14 -16.74 3.98
N MET A 290 -3.38 -17.59 4.68
CA MET A 290 -2.20 -17.18 5.44
C MET A 290 -1.11 -16.61 4.53
N LEU A 291 -0.80 -17.27 3.42
CA LEU A 291 0.16 -16.78 2.43
C LEU A 291 -0.19 -15.39 1.89
N TYR A 292 -1.48 -15.08 1.71
CA TYR A 292 -1.90 -13.74 1.27
C TYR A 292 -1.73 -12.70 2.36
N ASN A 293 -2.18 -12.99 3.59
CA ASN A 293 -2.00 -12.07 4.71
C ASN A 293 -0.52 -11.74 4.94
N ILE A 294 0.37 -12.75 4.84
CA ILE A 294 1.83 -12.56 4.92
C ILE A 294 2.35 -11.64 3.82
N LYS A 295 1.90 -11.83 2.56
CA LYS A 295 2.28 -10.96 1.44
C LYS A 295 1.78 -9.53 1.61
N ASP A 296 0.58 -9.34 2.16
CA ASP A 296 0.03 -8.00 2.44
C ASP A 296 0.88 -7.30 3.51
N CYS A 297 1.30 -8.02 4.57
CA CYS A 297 2.26 -7.52 5.55
C CYS A 297 3.62 -7.14 4.92
N ASP A 298 4.21 -8.02 4.09
CA ASP A 298 5.49 -7.73 3.41
C ASP A 298 5.40 -6.52 2.48
N SER A 299 4.25 -6.31 1.81
CA SER A 299 4.00 -5.11 1.01
C SER A 299 4.01 -3.83 1.85
N LEU A 300 3.45 -3.86 3.06
CA LEU A 300 3.47 -2.73 3.98
C LEU A 300 4.87 -2.43 4.50
N ILE A 301 5.68 -3.46 4.76
CA ILE A 301 7.11 -3.29 5.08
C ILE A 301 7.86 -2.66 3.89
N ALA A 302 7.61 -3.13 2.67
CA ALA A 302 8.24 -2.55 1.48
C ALA A 302 7.83 -1.07 1.28
N GLN A 303 6.58 -0.71 1.56
CA GLN A 303 6.13 0.69 1.56
C GLN A 303 6.82 1.54 2.64
N PHE A 304 7.05 0.98 3.82
CA PHE A 304 7.86 1.63 4.86
C PHE A 304 9.29 1.87 4.35
N ASP A 305 9.96 0.83 3.83
CA ASP A 305 11.33 0.89 3.32
C ASP A 305 11.47 1.95 2.22
N MET A 306 10.52 2.02 1.29
CA MET A 306 10.50 3.01 0.20
C MET A 306 10.36 4.46 0.68
N ARG A 307 9.73 4.67 1.84
CA ARG A 307 9.47 6.00 2.42
C ARG A 307 10.45 6.36 3.53
N PHE A 308 11.28 5.42 3.94
CA PHE A 308 12.22 5.61 5.04
C PHE A 308 13.31 6.59 4.63
N ASP A 309 13.38 7.71 5.36
CA ASP A 309 14.42 8.72 5.23
C ASP A 309 14.78 9.24 6.63
N PRO A 310 16.02 9.04 7.12
CA PRO A 310 16.39 9.42 8.49
C PRO A 310 16.18 10.90 8.81
N VAL A 311 16.31 11.79 7.83
CA VAL A 311 16.15 13.24 8.04
C VAL A 311 14.67 13.57 8.22
N ARG A 312 13.78 13.00 7.40
CA ARG A 312 12.32 13.17 7.54
C ARG A 312 11.78 12.52 8.81
N MET A 313 12.37 11.41 9.23
CA MET A 313 11.99 10.70 10.46
C MET A 313 12.18 11.54 11.73
N GLN A 314 13.01 12.58 11.70
CA GLN A 314 13.16 13.53 12.82
C GLN A 314 11.85 14.19 13.25
N LYS A 315 10.87 14.31 12.35
CA LYS A 315 9.52 14.82 12.66
C LYS A 315 8.79 13.98 13.72
N TYR A 316 9.18 12.71 13.85
CA TYR A 316 8.58 11.72 14.74
C TYR A 316 9.56 11.25 15.82
N LYS A 317 10.63 12.01 16.07
CA LYS A 317 11.72 11.61 16.97
C LYS A 317 11.24 11.08 18.32
N GLY A 318 10.41 11.86 19.05
CA GLY A 318 9.93 11.45 20.37
C GLY A 318 9.09 10.17 20.35
N PHE A 319 8.26 9.98 19.30
CA PHE A 319 7.50 8.75 19.10
C PHE A 319 8.42 7.54 18.87
N LEU A 320 9.42 7.70 18.00
CA LEU A 320 10.36 6.63 17.66
C LEU A 320 11.30 6.28 18.81
N GLU A 321 11.77 7.27 19.57
CA GLU A 321 12.59 7.06 20.76
C GLU A 321 11.83 6.30 21.85
N LYS A 322 10.53 6.59 22.04
CA LYS A 322 9.70 5.94 23.06
C LYS A 322 9.38 4.48 22.73
N HIS A 323 9.12 4.15 21.46
CA HIS A 323 8.56 2.85 21.07
C HIS A 323 9.51 1.94 20.28
N TYR A 324 10.60 2.48 19.76
CA TYR A 324 11.46 1.78 18.80
C TYR A 324 12.95 2.04 19.01
N ASP A 325 13.39 2.53 20.17
CA ASP A 325 14.79 2.89 20.43
C ASP A 325 15.36 3.89 19.40
N GLY A 326 14.51 4.75 18.87
CA GLY A 326 14.85 5.79 17.90
C GLY A 326 14.65 5.37 16.44
N ILE A 327 15.26 6.15 15.54
CA ILE A 327 15.04 6.00 14.09
C ILE A 327 15.61 4.66 13.59
N ASP A 328 16.82 4.31 14.01
CA ASP A 328 17.47 3.07 13.59
C ASP A 328 16.78 1.83 14.15
N GLY A 329 16.31 1.88 15.40
CA GLY A 329 15.57 0.76 15.97
C GLY A 329 14.20 0.55 15.30
N SER A 330 13.54 1.60 14.78
CA SER A 330 12.34 1.43 13.95
C SER A 330 12.60 0.70 12.63
N LYS A 331 13.76 0.97 12.01
CA LYS A 331 14.19 0.23 10.81
C LYS A 331 14.55 -1.21 11.14
N GLN A 332 15.23 -1.42 12.27
CA GLN A 332 15.59 -2.75 12.75
C GLN A 332 14.34 -3.58 13.08
N TYR A 333 13.33 -2.96 13.70
CA TYR A 333 12.04 -3.59 13.97
C TYR A 333 11.41 -4.10 12.67
N MET A 334 11.25 -3.24 11.66
CA MET A 334 10.66 -3.63 10.37
C MET A 334 11.51 -4.69 9.63
N PHE A 335 12.83 -4.66 9.77
CA PHE A 335 13.72 -5.68 9.23
C PHE A 335 13.53 -7.05 9.92
N ASN A 336 13.42 -7.07 11.24
CA ASN A 336 13.18 -8.29 12.01
C ASN A 336 11.83 -8.90 11.62
N GLU A 337 10.78 -8.08 11.57
CA GLU A 337 9.44 -8.45 11.14
C GLU A 337 9.44 -9.07 9.74
N LYS A 338 10.18 -8.48 8.80
CA LYS A 338 10.35 -9.03 7.44
C LYS A 338 10.97 -10.43 7.44
N ASN A 339 11.96 -10.66 8.30
CA ASN A 339 12.61 -11.97 8.40
C ASN A 339 11.67 -13.01 9.02
N ASP A 340 10.84 -12.63 9.98
CA ASP A 340 9.86 -13.54 10.56
C ASP A 340 8.74 -13.89 9.56
N LEU A 341 8.22 -12.90 8.82
CA LEU A 341 7.28 -13.15 7.72
C LEU A 341 7.86 -14.11 6.65
N ARG A 342 9.15 -14.02 6.34
CA ARG A 342 9.80 -14.95 5.40
C ARG A 342 9.81 -16.38 5.91
N LYS A 343 10.03 -16.58 7.22
CA LYS A 343 9.95 -17.92 7.84
C LYS A 343 8.52 -18.45 7.76
N GLU A 344 7.53 -17.63 8.12
CA GLU A 344 6.11 -18.01 8.04
C GLU A 344 5.68 -18.33 6.60
N LEU A 345 6.12 -17.53 5.62
CA LEU A 345 5.85 -17.75 4.21
C LEU A 345 6.38 -19.13 3.77
N ALA A 346 7.58 -19.51 4.21
CA ALA A 346 8.16 -20.81 3.90
C ALA A 346 7.37 -21.96 4.54
N ILE A 347 6.92 -21.81 5.79
CA ILE A 347 6.12 -22.80 6.52
C ILE A 347 4.79 -23.04 5.80
N TYR A 348 3.96 -22.00 5.62
CA TYR A 348 2.65 -22.16 4.97
C TYR A 348 2.78 -22.54 3.49
N GLY A 349 3.87 -22.15 2.83
CA GLY A 349 4.20 -22.60 1.48
C GLY A 349 4.42 -24.12 1.42
N SER A 350 5.17 -24.67 2.39
CA SER A 350 5.39 -26.13 2.49
C SER A 350 4.11 -26.86 2.86
N LEU A 351 3.34 -26.38 3.83
CA LEU A 351 2.09 -27.01 4.24
C LEU A 351 1.07 -27.07 3.10
N LEU A 352 0.95 -25.98 2.33
CA LEU A 352 0.12 -25.97 1.13
C LEU A 352 0.65 -26.97 0.09
N LYS A 353 1.97 -27.07 -0.09
CA LYS A 353 2.60 -28.05 -1.00
C LYS A 353 2.21 -29.47 -0.65
N GLU A 354 2.51 -29.85 0.58
CA GLU A 354 2.32 -31.18 1.13
C GLU A 354 0.84 -31.54 1.10
N GLY A 355 -0.03 -30.60 1.46
CA GLY A 355 -1.46 -30.79 1.41
C GLY A 355 -1.97 -31.09 0.00
N VAL A 356 -1.58 -30.32 -1.02
CA VAL A 356 -2.04 -30.59 -2.40
C VAL A 356 -1.41 -31.90 -2.94
N GLN A 357 -0.15 -32.19 -2.59
CA GLN A 357 0.51 -33.45 -2.96
C GLN A 357 -0.11 -34.68 -2.29
N SER A 358 -0.69 -34.52 -1.08
CA SER A 358 -1.37 -35.58 -0.36
C SER A 358 -2.69 -36.02 -1.01
N ILE A 359 -3.29 -35.17 -1.85
CA ILE A 359 -4.52 -35.50 -2.59
C ILE A 359 -4.18 -36.48 -3.70
N LYS A 360 -3.94 -37.75 -3.41
CA LYS A 360 -3.73 -38.76 -4.46
C LYS A 360 -5.08 -39.22 -5.03
N PRO A 361 -5.18 -39.52 -6.33
CA PRO A 361 -6.29 -40.30 -6.83
C PRO A 361 -6.40 -41.61 -6.05
N ILE A 362 -7.63 -42.10 -5.86
CA ILE A 362 -7.88 -43.34 -5.12
C ILE A 362 -7.52 -44.50 -6.04
N ASP A 363 -6.32 -45.04 -5.86
CA ASP A 363 -5.83 -46.13 -6.72
C ASP A 363 -6.29 -47.50 -6.22
N SER A 364 -6.65 -47.65 -4.94
CA SER A 364 -7.21 -48.89 -4.40
C SER A 364 -8.08 -48.65 -3.19
N ILE A 365 -9.20 -49.37 -3.13
CA ILE A 365 -10.07 -49.50 -1.94
C ILE A 365 -10.20 -50.96 -1.52
N GLY A 366 -9.32 -51.84 -2.01
CA GLY A 366 -9.30 -53.27 -1.72
C GLY A 366 -8.99 -54.09 -2.97
N ASN A 367 -9.22 -55.41 -2.87
CA ASN A 367 -8.87 -56.32 -3.96
C ASN A 367 -9.98 -56.39 -5.02
N TYR A 368 -11.14 -56.95 -4.66
CA TYR A 368 -12.29 -57.06 -5.56
C TYR A 368 -13.59 -57.12 -4.77
N THR A 369 -14.71 -56.82 -5.44
CA THR A 369 -16.07 -57.12 -4.96
C THR A 369 -16.80 -58.01 -5.96
N LYS A 370 -17.80 -58.78 -5.49
CA LYS A 370 -18.58 -59.69 -6.33
C LYS A 370 -19.93 -59.07 -6.69
N TYR A 371 -20.31 -59.18 -7.96
CA TYR A 371 -21.65 -58.85 -8.42
C TYR A 371 -22.14 -59.92 -9.39
N LYS A 372 -23.12 -60.74 -8.97
CA LYS A 372 -23.51 -61.95 -9.71
C LYS A 372 -22.29 -62.84 -9.97
N TYR A 373 -21.98 -63.12 -11.24
CA TYR A 373 -20.80 -63.90 -11.66
C TYR A 373 -19.55 -63.03 -11.90
N LEU A 374 -19.67 -61.70 -11.83
CA LEU A 374 -18.59 -60.76 -12.10
C LEU A 374 -17.74 -60.50 -10.85
N ARG A 375 -16.43 -60.37 -11.06
CA ARG A 375 -15.48 -59.86 -10.05
C ARG A 375 -15.03 -58.47 -10.49
N ILE A 376 -15.47 -57.45 -9.76
CA ILE A 376 -15.13 -56.06 -10.04
C ILE A 376 -13.86 -55.72 -9.24
N PRO A 377 -12.74 -55.38 -9.91
CA PRO A 377 -11.54 -54.94 -9.20
C PRO A 377 -11.80 -53.66 -8.42
N LEU A 378 -11.27 -53.59 -7.20
CA LEU A 378 -11.32 -52.40 -6.36
C LEU A 378 -10.01 -51.61 -6.42
N THR A 379 -9.21 -51.86 -7.45
CA THR A 379 -7.92 -51.22 -7.72
C THR A 379 -7.92 -50.71 -9.16
N VAL A 380 -7.36 -49.52 -9.37
CA VAL A 380 -7.18 -48.92 -10.69
C VAL A 380 -6.05 -49.65 -11.41
N GLU A 381 -6.37 -50.25 -12.55
CA GLU A 381 -5.44 -50.99 -13.41
C GLU A 381 -5.50 -50.40 -14.83
N PRO A 382 -4.42 -49.74 -15.30
CA PRO A 382 -4.38 -49.19 -16.65
C PRO A 382 -4.52 -50.32 -17.69
N PRO A 383 -5.40 -50.19 -18.71
CA PRO A 383 -5.61 -51.23 -19.72
C PRO A 383 -4.34 -51.62 -20.48
N ASP A 384 -3.45 -50.65 -20.69
CA ASP A 384 -2.22 -50.81 -21.47
C ASP A 384 -1.12 -51.58 -20.71
N SER A 385 -1.33 -51.86 -19.42
CA SER A 385 -0.32 -52.44 -18.52
C SER A 385 -0.51 -53.93 -18.25
N VAL A 386 -1.61 -54.54 -18.72
CA VAL A 386 -1.97 -55.93 -18.41
C VAL A 386 -2.54 -56.62 -19.65
N GLU A 387 -2.16 -57.88 -19.89
CA GLU A 387 -2.81 -58.69 -20.92
C GLU A 387 -4.31 -58.84 -20.61
N MET A 388 -5.13 -58.31 -21.51
CA MET A 388 -6.58 -58.27 -21.33
C MET A 388 -7.18 -59.68 -21.42
N THR A 389 -7.65 -60.20 -20.28
CA THR A 389 -8.22 -61.55 -20.16
C THR A 389 -9.72 -61.51 -20.46
N LYS A 390 -10.20 -62.49 -21.24
CA LYS A 390 -11.63 -62.63 -21.54
C LYS A 390 -12.45 -62.88 -20.27
N GLY A 391 -13.62 -62.25 -20.18
CA GLY A 391 -14.50 -62.29 -19.03
C GLY A 391 -14.10 -61.37 -17.87
N ALA A 392 -12.97 -60.66 -17.96
CA ALA A 392 -12.45 -59.80 -16.89
C ALA A 392 -12.98 -58.35 -16.98
N LEU A 393 -12.96 -57.69 -15.83
CA LEU A 393 -13.22 -56.26 -15.66
C LEU A 393 -11.90 -55.60 -15.27
N TYR A 394 -11.66 -54.39 -15.76
CA TYR A 394 -10.53 -53.55 -15.39
C TYR A 394 -11.06 -52.19 -14.95
N THR A 395 -10.86 -51.85 -13.68
CA THR A 395 -11.25 -50.55 -13.14
C THR A 395 -10.22 -49.52 -13.55
N THR A 396 -10.65 -48.44 -14.17
CA THR A 396 -9.79 -47.31 -14.58
C THR A 396 -10.00 -46.07 -13.71
N HIS A 397 -11.16 -45.95 -13.07
CA HIS A 397 -11.48 -44.83 -12.19
C HIS A 397 -12.23 -45.31 -10.95
N ILE A 398 -11.87 -44.73 -9.80
CA ILE A 398 -12.58 -44.86 -8.52
C ILE A 398 -12.90 -43.45 -8.03
N LEU A 399 -14.17 -43.19 -7.74
CA LEU A 399 -14.63 -41.91 -7.20
C LEU A 399 -15.39 -42.15 -5.91
N LYS A 400 -14.93 -41.54 -4.82
CA LYS A 400 -15.61 -41.57 -3.52
C LYS A 400 -16.80 -40.60 -3.51
N THR A 401 -17.95 -41.05 -3.04
CA THR A 401 -19.16 -40.24 -2.93
C THR A 401 -19.31 -39.64 -1.53
N ALA A 402 -20.18 -38.64 -1.37
CA ALA A 402 -20.44 -38.00 -0.08
C ALA A 402 -21.08 -38.94 0.97
N ASP A 403 -21.75 -40.01 0.53
CA ASP A 403 -22.29 -41.08 1.40
C ASP A 403 -21.26 -42.18 1.73
N GLU A 404 -19.96 -41.87 1.63
CA GLU A 404 -18.84 -42.80 1.87
C GLU A 404 -18.82 -44.05 0.96
N GLY A 405 -19.68 -44.06 -0.07
CA GLY A 405 -19.68 -45.06 -1.13
C GLY A 405 -18.67 -44.73 -2.24
N TYR A 406 -18.69 -45.53 -3.30
CA TYR A 406 -17.81 -45.33 -4.45
C TYR A 406 -18.52 -45.61 -5.78
N TYR A 407 -18.12 -44.87 -6.81
CA TYR A 407 -18.32 -45.26 -8.21
C TYR A 407 -17.04 -45.91 -8.72
N LEU A 408 -17.21 -47.04 -9.40
CA LEU A 408 -16.15 -47.76 -10.10
C LEU A 408 -16.47 -47.72 -11.58
N SER A 409 -15.51 -47.36 -12.42
CA SER A 409 -15.72 -47.38 -13.87
C SER A 409 -14.49 -47.88 -14.60
N GLY A 410 -14.71 -48.44 -15.78
CA GLY A 410 -13.64 -48.93 -16.64
C GLY A 410 -14.17 -49.79 -17.75
N ILE A 411 -13.45 -50.86 -18.05
CA ILE A 411 -13.69 -51.70 -19.23
C ILE A 411 -13.97 -53.15 -18.85
N TYR A 412 -14.86 -53.76 -19.61
CA TYR A 412 -15.27 -55.16 -19.52
C TYR A 412 -14.91 -55.85 -20.83
N VAL A 413 -14.17 -56.94 -20.73
CA VAL A 413 -13.82 -57.79 -21.87
C VAL A 413 -14.78 -58.98 -21.87
N PRO A 414 -15.78 -59.05 -22.76
CA PRO A 414 -16.76 -60.14 -22.75
C PRO A 414 -16.13 -61.50 -23.04
N ASP A 415 -16.69 -62.57 -22.47
CA ASP A 415 -16.27 -63.95 -22.71
C ASP A 415 -16.86 -64.54 -24.02
N LYS A 416 -17.89 -63.90 -24.58
CA LYS A 416 -18.63 -64.38 -25.74
C LYS A 416 -17.87 -64.12 -27.07
N LYS A 417 -18.37 -64.69 -28.18
CA LYS A 417 -17.84 -64.50 -29.55
C LYS A 417 -17.74 -63.04 -30.02
N THR A 418 -18.36 -62.11 -29.30
CA THR A 418 -18.27 -60.66 -29.51
C THR A 418 -16.86 -60.17 -29.15
N LYS A 419 -16.14 -59.64 -30.14
CA LYS A 419 -14.74 -59.18 -29.98
C LYS A 419 -14.62 -57.81 -29.31
N ASN A 420 -15.72 -57.09 -29.11
CA ASN A 420 -15.72 -55.71 -28.66
C ASN A 420 -15.60 -55.56 -27.14
N ILE A 421 -14.77 -54.60 -26.72
CA ILE A 421 -14.64 -54.17 -25.33
C ILE A 421 -15.85 -53.28 -24.97
N LYS A 422 -16.46 -53.50 -23.80
CA LYS A 422 -17.57 -52.68 -23.29
C LYS A 422 -17.08 -51.78 -22.17
N ALA A 423 -17.65 -50.59 -22.06
CA ALA A 423 -17.46 -49.75 -20.88
C ALA A 423 -18.38 -50.24 -19.74
N TYR A 424 -17.97 -50.11 -18.49
CA TYR A 424 -18.85 -50.37 -17.34
C TYR A 424 -18.78 -49.30 -16.28
N LEU A 425 -19.86 -49.18 -15.53
CA LEU A 425 -20.00 -48.31 -14.38
C LEU A 425 -20.73 -49.05 -13.27
N ALA A 426 -20.24 -48.97 -12.05
CA ALA A 426 -20.84 -49.60 -10.88
C ALA A 426 -20.87 -48.63 -9.71
N ARG A 427 -21.90 -48.72 -8.86
CA ARG A 427 -21.94 -48.05 -7.55
C ARG A 427 -21.80 -49.07 -6.45
N ILE A 428 -20.93 -48.81 -5.48
CA ILE A 428 -20.77 -49.60 -4.27
C ILE A 428 -21.03 -48.73 -3.04
N ASN A 429 -21.49 -49.33 -1.95
CA ASN A 429 -21.62 -48.65 -0.65
C ASN A 429 -20.29 -48.68 0.14
N GLU A 430 -20.27 -48.05 1.31
CA GLU A 430 -19.13 -48.06 2.25
C GLU A 430 -18.66 -49.48 2.60
N GLY A 431 -19.62 -50.41 2.76
CA GLY A 431 -19.37 -51.84 2.98
C GLY A 431 -18.87 -52.61 1.74
N LYS A 432 -18.56 -51.92 0.63
CA LYS A 432 -18.07 -52.48 -0.64
C LYS A 432 -19.04 -53.44 -1.33
N VAL A 433 -20.32 -53.36 -1.00
CA VAL A 433 -21.40 -54.10 -1.65
C VAL A 433 -21.91 -53.31 -2.86
N VAL A 434 -22.01 -53.98 -4.00
CA VAL A 434 -22.46 -53.38 -5.26
C VAL A 434 -23.97 -53.10 -5.19
N LYS A 435 -24.36 -51.83 -5.31
CA LYS A 435 -25.75 -51.39 -5.40
C LYS A 435 -26.32 -51.68 -6.79
N TRP A 436 -25.57 -51.33 -7.84
CA TRP A 436 -25.94 -51.56 -9.24
C TRP A 436 -24.70 -51.59 -10.15
N PHE A 437 -24.89 -52.11 -11.37
CA PHE A 437 -23.85 -52.29 -12.37
C PHE A 437 -24.43 -52.12 -13.78
N ASN A 438 -23.88 -51.20 -14.57
CA ASN A 438 -24.27 -50.90 -15.93
C ASN A 438 -23.13 -51.21 -16.90
N GLN A 439 -23.49 -51.67 -18.11
CA GLN A 439 -22.57 -51.88 -19.23
C GLN A 439 -23.00 -51.03 -20.40
N TYR A 440 -22.02 -50.48 -21.11
CA TYR A 440 -22.23 -49.63 -22.27
C TYR A 440 -21.51 -50.23 -23.48
N ASP A 441 -22.29 -50.47 -24.53
CA ASP A 441 -21.86 -50.97 -25.81
C ASP A 441 -22.33 -49.98 -26.86
N ILE A 442 -21.53 -48.92 -27.09
CA ILE A 442 -21.94 -47.77 -27.89
C ILE A 442 -21.51 -47.99 -29.34
N GLU A 443 -22.49 -48.09 -30.23
CA GLU A 443 -22.27 -48.20 -31.67
C GLU A 443 -21.89 -46.85 -32.29
N ILE A 444 -20.93 -46.86 -33.23
CA ILE A 444 -20.48 -45.65 -33.94
C ILE A 444 -21.34 -45.41 -35.19
N ASP A 445 -21.79 -46.47 -35.86
CA ASP A 445 -22.68 -46.47 -37.01
C ASP A 445 -23.87 -47.43 -36.78
N SER A 446 -24.95 -47.26 -37.52
CA SER A 446 -26.17 -48.11 -37.40
C SER A 446 -25.98 -49.55 -37.91
N ALA A 447 -24.75 -49.96 -38.23
CA ALA A 447 -24.43 -51.23 -38.87
C ALA A 447 -24.03 -52.35 -37.88
N GLY A 448 -23.98 -52.09 -36.57
CA GLY A 448 -23.80 -53.08 -35.50
C GLY A 448 -22.61 -52.80 -34.57
N THR A 449 -22.56 -53.55 -33.46
CA THR A 449 -21.57 -53.44 -32.36
C THR A 449 -20.16 -53.94 -32.74
N ASP A 450 -19.39 -53.13 -33.48
CA ASP A 450 -17.97 -53.38 -33.80
C ASP A 450 -17.02 -52.29 -33.23
N SER A 451 -17.31 -51.77 -32.04
CA SER A 451 -16.52 -50.72 -31.37
C SER A 451 -16.02 -51.13 -29.99
N ASN A 452 -14.76 -50.85 -29.70
CA ASN A 452 -14.20 -50.91 -28.36
C ASN A 452 -14.60 -49.65 -27.58
N ASN A 453 -15.17 -49.83 -26.39
CA ASN A 453 -15.67 -48.74 -25.55
C ASN A 453 -14.83 -48.62 -24.28
N SER A 454 -14.31 -47.43 -24.01
CA SER A 454 -13.56 -47.09 -22.79
C SER A 454 -14.10 -45.82 -22.15
N ILE A 455 -14.07 -45.76 -20.81
CA ILE A 455 -14.43 -44.55 -20.07
C ILE A 455 -13.15 -43.73 -19.87
N GLU A 456 -13.11 -42.53 -20.43
CA GLU A 456 -11.90 -41.68 -20.45
C GLU A 456 -11.99 -40.47 -19.52
N ALA A 457 -13.20 -40.07 -19.12
CA ALA A 457 -13.39 -38.99 -18.16
C ALA A 457 -14.62 -39.26 -17.28
N VAL A 458 -14.53 -38.93 -15.99
CA VAL A 458 -15.61 -39.14 -15.02
C VAL A 458 -15.70 -37.95 -14.06
N ALA A 459 -16.93 -37.53 -13.73
CA ALA A 459 -17.21 -36.53 -12.71
C ALA A 459 -18.41 -36.92 -11.85
N LEU A 460 -18.31 -36.62 -10.56
CA LEU A 460 -19.45 -36.69 -9.65
C LEU A 460 -20.43 -35.54 -9.93
N THR A 461 -21.71 -35.80 -9.66
CA THR A 461 -22.79 -34.82 -9.76
C THR A 461 -23.67 -34.94 -8.52
N ASN A 462 -24.50 -33.93 -8.26
CA ASN A 462 -25.44 -33.95 -7.13
C ASN A 462 -26.43 -35.13 -7.20
N GLU A 463 -26.75 -35.58 -8.42
CA GLU A 463 -27.74 -36.64 -8.67
C GLU A 463 -27.14 -37.99 -9.04
N GLY A 464 -25.81 -38.13 -9.14
CA GLY A 464 -25.18 -39.34 -9.64
C GLY A 464 -23.76 -39.11 -10.18
N VAL A 465 -23.46 -39.62 -11.37
CA VAL A 465 -22.13 -39.56 -12.00
C VAL A 465 -22.25 -39.34 -13.51
N ALA A 466 -21.37 -38.52 -14.06
CA ALA A 466 -21.22 -38.29 -15.48
C ALA A 466 -19.95 -38.96 -16.00
N ILE A 467 -20.05 -39.64 -17.13
CA ILE A 467 -18.93 -40.32 -17.80
C ILE A 467 -18.85 -39.88 -19.25
N VAL A 468 -17.64 -39.88 -19.81
CA VAL A 468 -17.41 -39.76 -21.25
C VAL A 468 -16.79 -41.06 -21.74
N ILE A 469 -17.51 -41.73 -22.64
CA ILE A 469 -17.12 -42.98 -23.26
C ILE A 469 -16.49 -42.67 -24.61
N ARG A 470 -15.28 -43.16 -24.85
CA ARG A 470 -14.67 -43.20 -26.17
C ARG A 470 -14.97 -44.55 -26.82
N SER A 471 -15.44 -44.50 -28.06
CA SER A 471 -15.73 -45.68 -28.87
C SER A 471 -14.80 -45.68 -30.08
N GLU A 472 -14.07 -46.77 -30.28
CA GLU A 472 -13.11 -46.95 -31.40
C GLU A 472 -13.50 -48.18 -32.23
N GLN A 473 -13.76 -47.99 -33.52
CA GLN A 473 -14.18 -49.07 -34.43
C GLN A 473 -13.01 -50.01 -34.71
N ILE A 474 -13.25 -51.32 -34.58
CA ILE A 474 -12.18 -52.34 -34.65
C ILE A 474 -11.54 -52.42 -36.05
N GLU A 475 -12.33 -52.30 -37.12
CA GLU A 475 -11.85 -52.55 -38.49
C GLU A 475 -11.68 -51.28 -39.35
N LYS A 476 -12.52 -50.25 -39.13
CA LYS A 476 -12.57 -49.04 -39.98
C LYS A 476 -11.90 -47.80 -39.36
N GLY A 477 -11.40 -47.90 -38.13
CA GLY A 477 -10.72 -46.81 -37.43
C GLY A 477 -11.60 -45.59 -37.10
N GLY A 478 -12.93 -45.70 -37.20
CA GLY A 478 -13.84 -44.64 -36.79
C GLY A 478 -13.79 -44.42 -35.27
N VAL A 479 -13.87 -43.17 -34.84
CA VAL A 479 -13.86 -42.80 -33.42
C VAL A 479 -15.08 -41.93 -33.12
N ALA A 480 -15.72 -42.17 -31.97
CA ALA A 480 -16.75 -41.30 -31.44
C ALA A 480 -16.61 -41.16 -29.93
N SER A 481 -17.01 -40.02 -29.39
CA SER A 481 -17.13 -39.82 -27.95
C SER A 481 -18.60 -39.67 -27.57
N THR A 482 -19.01 -40.26 -26.45
CA THR A 482 -20.39 -40.24 -25.97
C THR A 482 -20.42 -39.86 -24.50
N PHE A 483 -21.13 -38.79 -24.19
CA PHE A 483 -21.41 -38.37 -22.83
C PHE A 483 -22.60 -39.16 -22.27
N VAL A 484 -22.49 -39.66 -21.04
CA VAL A 484 -23.58 -40.34 -20.32
C VAL A 484 -23.69 -39.79 -18.91
N HIS A 485 -24.90 -39.41 -18.50
CA HIS A 485 -25.21 -39.05 -17.11
C HIS A 485 -26.09 -40.13 -16.48
N VAL A 486 -25.61 -40.67 -15.36
CA VAL A 486 -26.20 -41.81 -14.66
C VAL A 486 -26.59 -41.36 -13.26
N LEU A 487 -27.83 -41.63 -12.88
CA LEU A 487 -28.39 -41.29 -11.58
C LEU A 487 -27.83 -42.20 -10.48
N GLN A 488 -28.03 -41.77 -9.25
CA GLN A 488 -27.64 -42.48 -8.03
C GLN A 488 -28.18 -43.92 -7.94
N ASP A 489 -29.34 -44.21 -8.50
CA ASP A 489 -29.98 -45.53 -8.52
C ASP A 489 -29.53 -46.43 -9.69
N GLY A 490 -28.69 -45.90 -10.59
CA GLY A 490 -28.22 -46.59 -11.79
C GLY A 490 -29.05 -46.31 -13.03
N GLY A 491 -30.13 -45.53 -12.90
CA GLY A 491 -30.93 -45.08 -14.04
C GLY A 491 -30.13 -44.16 -14.96
N GLN A 492 -30.21 -44.39 -16.28
CA GLN A 492 -29.60 -43.50 -17.25
C GLN A 492 -30.49 -42.26 -17.41
N LYS A 493 -29.99 -41.09 -16.99
CA LYS A 493 -30.69 -39.81 -17.21
C LYS A 493 -30.55 -39.37 -18.65
N MET A 494 -29.34 -39.53 -19.22
CA MET A 494 -28.99 -38.93 -20.50
C MET A 494 -27.87 -39.66 -21.20
N ILE A 495 -27.95 -39.72 -22.52
CA ILE A 495 -26.88 -40.14 -23.43
C ILE A 495 -26.80 -39.18 -24.61
N ARG A 496 -25.59 -38.69 -24.91
CA ARG A 496 -25.37 -37.70 -25.97
C ARG A 496 -24.07 -38.00 -26.70
N ARG A 497 -24.14 -38.22 -28.01
CA ARG A 497 -22.96 -38.29 -28.87
C ARG A 497 -22.32 -36.90 -28.97
N LEU A 498 -21.00 -36.85 -28.81
CA LEU A 498 -20.17 -35.68 -29.05
C LEU A 498 -19.61 -35.83 -30.47
N ASP A 499 -20.01 -34.96 -31.39
CA ASP A 499 -19.61 -35.02 -32.80
C ASP A 499 -18.14 -34.56 -32.97
N THR A 500 -17.22 -35.42 -32.53
CA THR A 500 -15.78 -35.15 -32.45
C THR A 500 -14.98 -36.45 -32.37
N ASP A 501 -13.81 -36.45 -32.99
CA ASP A 501 -12.79 -37.51 -32.91
C ASP A 501 -11.74 -37.24 -31.81
N LEU A 502 -11.68 -35.99 -31.31
CA LEU A 502 -10.84 -35.57 -30.20
C LEU A 502 -10.99 -36.46 -28.95
N PHE A 503 -9.86 -36.70 -28.29
CA PHE A 503 -9.73 -37.52 -27.10
C PHE A 503 -10.34 -36.83 -25.87
N PRO A 504 -11.26 -37.46 -25.13
CA PRO A 504 -11.80 -36.90 -23.89
C PRO A 504 -10.73 -36.82 -22.80
N ARG A 505 -10.49 -35.62 -22.26
CA ARG A 505 -9.46 -35.37 -21.25
C ARG A 505 -10.02 -35.20 -19.86
N ASN A 506 -11.17 -34.56 -19.76
CA ASN A 506 -11.77 -34.23 -18.48
C ASN A 506 -13.26 -33.94 -18.67
N VAL A 507 -14.03 -34.17 -17.61
CA VAL A 507 -15.40 -33.69 -17.49
C VAL A 507 -15.52 -33.03 -16.13
N LEU A 508 -16.12 -31.85 -16.08
CA LEU A 508 -16.42 -31.15 -14.82
C LEU A 508 -17.91 -30.89 -14.74
N PHE A 509 -18.47 -31.07 -13.55
CA PHE A 509 -19.83 -30.65 -13.25
C PHE A 509 -19.80 -29.29 -12.55
N ALA A 510 -20.49 -28.31 -13.13
CA ALA A 510 -20.63 -26.96 -12.59
C ALA A 510 -22.00 -26.87 -11.89
N GLU A 511 -22.00 -27.09 -10.57
CA GLU A 511 -23.23 -27.24 -9.77
C GLU A 511 -24.16 -26.03 -9.86
N GLU A 512 -23.63 -24.81 -9.74
CA GLU A 512 -24.42 -23.57 -9.75
C GLU A 512 -25.22 -23.39 -11.04
N GLN A 513 -24.62 -23.77 -12.18
CA GLN A 513 -25.25 -23.65 -13.49
C GLN A 513 -25.93 -24.95 -13.93
N ASN A 514 -25.80 -26.04 -13.15
CA ASN A 514 -26.22 -27.39 -13.52
C ASN A 514 -25.75 -27.81 -14.92
N ASN A 515 -24.47 -27.57 -15.20
CA ASN A 515 -23.85 -27.74 -16.50
C ASN A 515 -22.68 -28.73 -16.47
N PHE A 516 -22.41 -29.39 -17.60
CA PHE A 516 -21.28 -30.28 -17.82
C PHE A 516 -20.30 -29.63 -18.78
N LEU A 517 -19.04 -29.52 -18.35
CA LEU A 517 -17.95 -28.98 -19.13
C LEU A 517 -17.04 -30.13 -19.53
N ILE A 518 -17.09 -30.52 -20.80
CA ILE A 518 -16.32 -31.65 -21.33
C ILE A 518 -15.14 -31.10 -22.10
N CYS A 519 -13.94 -31.40 -21.64
CA CYS A 519 -12.68 -31.03 -22.29
C CYS A 519 -12.20 -32.18 -23.17
N LEU A 520 -11.98 -31.89 -24.44
CA LEU A 520 -11.46 -32.80 -25.46
C LEU A 520 -10.19 -32.20 -26.04
N SER A 521 -9.13 -32.98 -26.22
CA SER A 521 -7.89 -32.45 -26.82
C SER A 521 -7.00 -33.51 -27.45
N GLY A 522 -6.49 -33.21 -28.65
CA GLY A 522 -5.70 -34.15 -29.45
C GLY A 522 -6.49 -35.40 -29.85
N THR A 523 -5.94 -36.23 -30.73
CA THR A 523 -6.61 -37.48 -31.18
C THR A 523 -6.07 -38.72 -30.47
N GLU A 524 -4.91 -38.64 -29.83
CA GLU A 524 -4.27 -39.76 -29.15
C GLU A 524 -4.47 -39.71 -27.63
N LYS A 525 -4.33 -40.86 -26.95
CA LYS A 525 -4.42 -40.92 -25.48
C LYS A 525 -3.27 -40.18 -24.78
N VAL A 526 -2.06 -40.20 -25.34
CA VAL A 526 -0.91 -39.46 -24.80
C VAL A 526 -0.84 -38.08 -25.44
N LEU A 527 -0.68 -37.03 -24.63
CA LEU A 527 -0.54 -35.65 -25.14
C LEU A 527 0.91 -35.33 -25.47
N ASN A 528 1.14 -34.77 -26.66
CA ASN A 528 2.43 -34.20 -27.03
C ASN A 528 2.49 -32.70 -26.69
N ASN A 529 3.37 -32.32 -25.75
CA ASN A 529 3.54 -30.92 -25.31
C ASN A 529 4.29 -30.03 -26.32
N THR A 530 4.86 -30.62 -27.38
CA THR A 530 5.62 -29.92 -28.42
C THR A 530 4.79 -29.61 -29.66
N GLU A 531 3.64 -30.25 -29.81
CA GLU A 531 2.78 -30.12 -30.99
C GLU A 531 1.58 -29.22 -30.74
N LYS A 532 1.00 -28.72 -31.82
CA LYS A 532 -0.28 -28.01 -31.78
C LYS A 532 -1.39 -29.04 -31.71
N ASN A 533 -2.16 -28.98 -30.63
CA ASN A 533 -3.33 -29.83 -30.44
C ASN A 533 -4.59 -28.95 -30.45
N GLU A 534 -5.64 -29.44 -31.12
CA GLU A 534 -6.96 -28.86 -30.91
C GLU A 534 -7.39 -29.13 -29.46
N LEU A 535 -7.94 -28.09 -28.83
CA LEU A 535 -8.62 -28.15 -27.55
C LEU A 535 -10.06 -27.71 -27.81
N ARG A 536 -11.01 -28.56 -27.44
CA ARG A 536 -12.44 -28.25 -27.53
C ARG A 536 -13.08 -28.44 -26.17
N ILE A 537 -13.89 -27.47 -25.78
CA ILE A 537 -14.69 -27.54 -24.55
C ILE A 537 -16.15 -27.43 -24.93
N VAL A 538 -16.89 -28.49 -24.63
CA VAL A 538 -18.33 -28.57 -24.88
C VAL A 538 -19.05 -28.34 -23.57
N ASN A 539 -19.90 -27.32 -23.53
CA ASN A 539 -20.79 -27.08 -22.40
C ASN A 539 -22.18 -27.66 -22.68
N LEU A 540 -22.60 -28.65 -21.89
CA LEU A 540 -23.94 -29.23 -21.94
C LEU A 540 -24.74 -28.81 -20.71
N ASN A 541 -26.00 -28.43 -20.88
CA ASN A 541 -26.88 -28.21 -19.73
C ASN A 541 -27.35 -29.54 -19.10
N GLY A 542 -28.06 -29.46 -17.98
CA GLY A 542 -28.64 -30.64 -17.30
C GLY A 542 -29.66 -31.44 -18.12
N LEU A 543 -30.07 -30.95 -19.30
CA LEU A 543 -30.93 -31.62 -20.28
C LEU A 543 -30.14 -32.21 -21.47
N GLY A 544 -28.83 -31.94 -21.57
CA GLY A 544 -27.95 -32.43 -22.64
C GLY A 544 -27.89 -31.57 -23.86
N GLU A 545 -28.48 -30.40 -23.81
CA GLU A 545 -28.41 -29.43 -24.88
C GLU A 545 -27.06 -28.74 -24.82
N GLN A 546 -26.42 -28.64 -25.99
CA GLN A 546 -25.17 -27.90 -26.13
C GLN A 546 -25.45 -26.40 -25.99
N VAL A 547 -24.97 -25.81 -24.90
CA VAL A 547 -25.12 -24.38 -24.62
C VAL A 547 -24.12 -23.58 -25.44
N TRP A 548 -22.85 -23.98 -25.42
CA TRP A 548 -21.79 -23.37 -26.21
C TRP A 548 -20.62 -24.34 -26.40
N VAL A 549 -19.77 -24.02 -27.37
CA VAL A 549 -18.50 -24.72 -27.63
C VAL A 549 -17.39 -23.70 -27.70
N TYR A 550 -16.34 -23.92 -26.93
CA TYR A 550 -15.08 -23.22 -27.06
C TYR A 550 -14.10 -24.11 -27.82
N SER A 551 -13.35 -23.55 -28.77
CA SER A 551 -12.31 -24.27 -29.49
C SER A 551 -11.07 -23.39 -29.63
N ASP A 552 -9.91 -23.99 -29.43
CA ASP A 552 -8.61 -23.34 -29.55
C ASP A 552 -7.60 -24.31 -30.16
N TYR A 553 -6.73 -23.80 -31.03
CA TYR A 553 -5.73 -24.62 -31.71
C TYR A 553 -4.34 -24.05 -31.45
N LYS A 554 -3.66 -24.58 -30.43
CA LYS A 554 -2.38 -24.04 -29.95
C LYS A 554 -1.41 -25.13 -29.52
N LEU A 555 -0.15 -24.70 -29.39
CA LEU A 555 0.95 -25.54 -28.95
C LEU A 555 0.84 -25.81 -27.45
N GLY A 556 1.06 -27.06 -27.06
CA GLY A 556 1.09 -27.48 -25.67
C GLY A 556 0.02 -28.51 -25.30
N GLY A 557 0.33 -29.33 -24.31
CA GLY A 557 -0.57 -30.37 -23.82
C GLY A 557 -1.50 -29.86 -22.73
N TYR A 558 -2.75 -30.32 -22.77
CA TYR A 558 -3.73 -30.07 -21.73
C TYR A 558 -3.30 -30.68 -20.39
N ILE A 559 -3.41 -29.91 -19.31
CA ILE A 559 -3.08 -30.35 -17.95
C ILE A 559 -4.32 -30.47 -17.09
N GLY A 560 -5.21 -29.49 -17.17
CA GLY A 560 -6.37 -29.45 -16.29
C GLY A 560 -7.30 -28.29 -16.59
N MET A 561 -8.50 -28.39 -16.05
CA MET A 561 -9.52 -27.36 -16.10
C MET A 561 -10.13 -27.24 -14.71
N VAL A 562 -10.46 -26.02 -14.29
CA VAL A 562 -11.17 -25.75 -13.04
C VAL A 562 -12.26 -24.72 -13.28
N ASN A 563 -13.41 -24.89 -12.65
CA ASN A 563 -14.50 -23.92 -12.70
C ASN A 563 -14.25 -22.78 -11.70
N THR A 564 -14.62 -21.56 -12.04
CA THR A 564 -14.43 -20.33 -11.25
C THR A 564 -15.70 -19.47 -11.35
N GLN A 565 -15.87 -18.47 -10.48
CA GLN A 565 -17.01 -17.55 -10.58
C GLN A 565 -17.09 -16.79 -11.92
N ARG A 566 -15.95 -16.61 -12.60
CA ARG A 566 -15.86 -15.87 -13.88
C ARG A 566 -15.99 -16.78 -15.11
N GLY A 567 -16.14 -18.08 -14.93
CA GLY A 567 -16.10 -19.09 -15.99
C GLY A 567 -15.05 -20.16 -15.69
N ILE A 568 -14.40 -20.70 -16.72
CA ILE A 568 -13.45 -21.80 -16.58
C ILE A 568 -12.02 -21.35 -16.83
N LEU A 569 -11.10 -21.87 -16.02
CA LEU A 569 -9.68 -21.75 -16.25
C LEU A 569 -9.14 -23.06 -16.81
N ILE A 570 -8.45 -22.96 -17.94
CA ILE A 570 -7.78 -24.07 -18.62
C ILE A 570 -6.28 -23.87 -18.49
N THR A 571 -5.56 -24.94 -18.14
CA THR A 571 -4.10 -24.93 -18.04
C THR A 571 -3.49 -25.88 -19.06
N ARG A 572 -2.49 -25.39 -19.78
CA ARG A 572 -1.68 -26.17 -20.73
C ARG A 572 -0.19 -25.98 -20.45
N ASN A 573 0.61 -27.02 -20.70
CA ASN A 573 2.06 -26.91 -20.75
C ASN A 573 2.53 -26.80 -22.19
N LYS A 574 3.40 -25.84 -22.46
CA LYS A 574 4.03 -25.61 -23.75
C LYS A 574 5.54 -25.73 -23.61
N ALA A 575 6.15 -26.63 -24.36
CA ALA A 575 7.60 -26.67 -24.48
C ALA A 575 8.08 -25.53 -25.41
N VAL A 576 9.11 -24.80 -24.99
CA VAL A 576 9.78 -23.77 -25.80
C VAL A 576 11.30 -24.04 -25.85
N SER A 577 12.01 -23.44 -26.81
CA SER A 577 13.45 -23.66 -26.97
C SER A 577 14.28 -23.25 -25.74
N THR A 578 13.75 -22.38 -24.88
CA THR A 578 14.41 -21.85 -23.68
C THR A 578 13.93 -22.49 -22.38
N GLY A 579 13.00 -23.46 -22.42
CA GLY A 579 12.37 -24.04 -21.24
C GLY A 579 10.92 -24.46 -21.46
N ASN A 580 10.09 -24.31 -20.44
CA ASN A 580 8.69 -24.67 -20.44
C ASN A 580 7.85 -23.47 -20.02
N GLU A 581 6.66 -23.36 -20.60
CA GLU A 581 5.68 -22.32 -20.28
C GLU A 581 4.36 -22.98 -19.86
N ALA A 582 3.68 -22.41 -18.86
CA ALA A 582 2.26 -22.68 -18.61
C ALA A 582 1.40 -21.63 -19.30
N ILE A 583 0.46 -22.07 -20.13
CA ILE A 583 -0.57 -21.22 -20.71
C ILE A 583 -1.84 -21.40 -19.87
N LEU A 584 -2.28 -20.31 -19.28
CA LEU A 584 -3.54 -20.20 -18.57
C LEU A 584 -4.53 -19.49 -19.47
N THR A 585 -5.64 -20.14 -19.82
CA THR A 585 -6.69 -19.56 -20.65
C THR A 585 -7.98 -19.48 -19.85
N MET A 586 -8.53 -18.28 -19.69
CA MET A 586 -9.83 -18.05 -19.06
C MET A 586 -10.91 -17.97 -20.14
N VAL A 587 -11.94 -18.79 -20.00
CA VAL A 587 -13.14 -18.76 -20.85
C VAL A 587 -14.31 -18.41 -19.96
N ASN A 588 -15.05 -17.38 -20.32
CA ASN A 588 -16.18 -16.93 -19.50
C ASN A 588 -17.39 -17.89 -19.60
N THR A 589 -18.43 -17.59 -18.84
CA THR A 589 -19.66 -18.39 -18.80
C THR A 589 -20.41 -18.47 -20.13
N SER A 590 -20.13 -17.58 -21.09
CA SER A 590 -20.68 -17.62 -22.45
C SER A 590 -19.82 -18.39 -23.46
N GLY A 591 -18.74 -19.05 -23.02
CA GLY A 591 -17.88 -19.84 -23.90
C GLY A 591 -16.90 -19.01 -24.73
N THR A 592 -16.70 -17.74 -24.39
CA THR A 592 -15.75 -16.85 -25.07
C THR A 592 -14.47 -16.69 -24.24
N LYS A 593 -13.32 -16.72 -24.92
CA LYS A 593 -12.03 -16.47 -24.25
C LYS A 593 -12.03 -15.04 -23.72
N SER A 594 -11.99 -14.89 -22.40
CA SER A 594 -11.93 -13.58 -21.75
C SER A 594 -10.50 -13.11 -21.56
N ASN A 595 -9.58 -14.02 -21.25
CA ASN A 595 -8.18 -13.67 -21.02
C ASN A 595 -7.24 -14.87 -21.22
N GLU A 596 -5.96 -14.59 -21.40
CA GLU A 596 -4.91 -15.61 -21.49
C GLU A 596 -3.60 -15.06 -20.91
N LYS A 597 -2.92 -15.87 -20.11
CA LYS A 597 -1.63 -15.52 -19.52
C LYS A 597 -0.64 -16.67 -19.68
N THR A 598 0.58 -16.32 -20.08
CA THR A 598 1.71 -17.24 -20.12
C THR A 598 2.59 -17.03 -18.90
N ILE A 599 3.02 -18.12 -18.28
CA ILE A 599 3.92 -18.15 -17.14
C ILE A 599 5.16 -18.95 -17.54
N ASP A 600 6.34 -18.34 -17.41
CA ASP A 600 7.61 -19.03 -17.59
C ASP A 600 7.87 -19.97 -16.40
N LEU A 601 8.12 -21.25 -16.69
CA LEU A 601 8.39 -22.31 -15.72
C LEU A 601 9.87 -22.73 -15.71
N GLY A 602 10.72 -22.16 -16.56
CA GLY A 602 12.11 -22.61 -16.72
C GLY A 602 12.16 -24.09 -17.14
N SER A 603 12.74 -24.97 -16.32
CA SER A 603 12.81 -26.41 -16.60
C SER A 603 11.60 -27.22 -16.13
N ASP A 604 10.69 -26.63 -15.35
CA ASP A 604 9.58 -27.35 -14.72
C ASP A 604 8.35 -27.45 -15.63
N LEU A 605 7.45 -28.40 -15.37
CA LEU A 605 6.16 -28.54 -16.05
C LEU A 605 5.03 -28.53 -15.03
N ILE A 606 3.88 -27.92 -15.31
CA ILE A 606 2.72 -28.06 -14.42
C ILE A 606 2.13 -29.46 -14.60
N ASN A 607 2.11 -30.28 -13.55
CA ASN A 607 1.47 -31.59 -13.61
C ASN A 607 0.02 -31.58 -13.14
N ARG A 608 -0.37 -30.58 -12.34
CA ARG A 608 -1.69 -30.54 -11.72
C ARG A 608 -2.19 -29.13 -11.47
N VAL A 609 -3.49 -28.95 -11.63
CA VAL A 609 -4.23 -27.75 -11.27
C VAL A 609 -5.16 -28.09 -10.13
N TYR A 610 -5.13 -27.29 -9.08
CA TYR A 610 -6.01 -27.46 -7.92
C TYR A 610 -6.79 -26.17 -7.65
N LYS A 611 -8.12 -26.26 -7.61
CA LYS A 611 -8.98 -25.15 -7.20
C LYS A 611 -9.02 -25.11 -5.68
N LEU A 612 -8.52 -24.01 -5.09
CA LEU A 612 -8.65 -23.78 -3.66
C LEU A 612 -10.01 -23.15 -3.35
N ASN A 613 -10.39 -22.14 -4.13
CA ASN A 613 -11.72 -21.53 -4.12
C ASN A 613 -11.96 -20.83 -5.48
N ASP A 614 -13.09 -20.14 -5.62
CA ASP A 614 -13.46 -19.50 -6.89
C ASP A 614 -12.52 -18.40 -7.37
N THR A 615 -11.70 -17.85 -6.48
CA THR A 615 -10.78 -16.75 -6.78
C THR A 615 -9.32 -17.17 -6.73
N ASN A 616 -9.01 -18.40 -6.27
CA ASN A 616 -7.64 -18.87 -6.05
C ASN A 616 -7.43 -20.28 -6.57
N ILE A 617 -6.35 -20.42 -7.33
CA ILE A 617 -5.89 -21.68 -7.89
C ILE A 617 -4.43 -21.92 -7.49
N SER A 618 -4.11 -23.20 -7.28
CA SER A 618 -2.75 -23.69 -7.12
C SER A 618 -2.34 -24.48 -8.35
N LEU A 619 -1.21 -24.10 -8.95
CA LEU A 619 -0.56 -24.85 -10.02
C LEU A 619 0.62 -25.60 -9.41
N LEU A 620 0.66 -26.92 -9.57
CA LEU A 620 1.76 -27.76 -9.09
C LEU A 620 2.69 -28.17 -10.24
N GLY A 621 3.99 -28.00 -10.01
CA GLY A 621 5.05 -28.41 -10.93
C GLY A 621 5.54 -29.85 -10.76
N THR A 622 6.25 -30.39 -11.76
CA THR A 622 6.99 -31.66 -11.72
C THR A 622 8.31 -31.56 -10.94
N GLY A 623 8.88 -30.37 -10.80
CA GLY A 623 10.07 -30.11 -9.97
C GLY A 623 9.73 -29.77 -8.52
N TYR A 624 10.76 -29.48 -7.72
CA TYR A 624 10.61 -29.09 -6.31
C TYR A 624 9.91 -27.73 -6.13
N PHE A 625 9.66 -26.95 -7.18
CA PHE A 625 9.51 -25.49 -7.04
C PHE A 625 8.16 -24.85 -7.35
N THR A 626 7.24 -25.41 -8.11
CA THR A 626 6.12 -24.55 -8.55
C THR A 626 4.85 -24.81 -7.76
N ILE A 627 4.59 -23.98 -6.75
CA ILE A 627 3.24 -23.64 -6.27
C ILE A 627 3.01 -22.18 -6.64
N ILE A 628 2.39 -21.95 -7.78
CA ILE A 628 1.86 -20.62 -8.07
C ILE A 628 0.49 -20.56 -7.44
N ASN A 629 0.45 -19.99 -6.25
CA ASN A 629 -0.79 -19.62 -5.60
C ASN A 629 -1.11 -18.17 -5.95
N SER A 630 -2.19 -18.01 -6.69
CA SER A 630 -2.49 -16.75 -7.38
C SER A 630 -3.97 -16.45 -7.35
N ARG A 631 -4.31 -15.21 -6.97
CA ARG A 631 -5.64 -14.67 -7.15
C ARG A 631 -5.87 -14.52 -8.63
N LEU A 632 -6.96 -15.08 -9.12
CA LEU A 632 -7.37 -14.93 -10.51
C LEU A 632 -7.47 -13.45 -10.89
N GLU A 633 -7.86 -12.58 -9.96
CA GLU A 633 -7.88 -11.12 -10.14
C GLU A 633 -6.50 -10.49 -10.34
N LYS A 634 -5.43 -11.06 -9.75
CA LYS A 634 -4.05 -10.58 -9.96
C LYS A 634 -3.46 -11.15 -11.25
N ILE A 635 -3.92 -12.31 -11.70
CA ILE A 635 -3.56 -12.88 -13.00
C ILE A 635 -4.27 -12.14 -14.13
N TYR A 636 -5.55 -11.89 -13.93
CA TYR A 636 -6.51 -11.32 -14.87
C TYR A 636 -7.25 -10.15 -14.20
N PRO A 637 -6.65 -8.94 -14.21
CA PRO A 637 -7.25 -7.74 -13.63
C PRO A 637 -8.63 -7.43 -14.23
#